data_AF-A0A9W8MY56-F1
#
_entry.id   AF-A0A9W8MY56-F1
#
_cell.length_a   1.000
_cell.length_b   1.000
_cell.length_c   1.000
_cell.angle_alpha   90.00
_cell.angle_beta   90.00
_cell.angle_gamma   90.00
#
_symmetry.space_group_name_H-M   'P 1'
#
loop_
_entity.id
_entity.type
_entity.pdbx_description
1 polymer ?
#
loop_
_entity_poly.entity_id
_entity_poly.type
_entity_poly.pdbx_seq_one_letter_code
_entity_poly.pdbx_strand_id
1 'polypeptide(L)'
;MAVEVFPRGTTIVHDVDGSQYTTTTDTTVPGPGALGGKAIKALGKFTIRGIDRVIINARLKTITSKFPHSNEEAAGIKGIQDMYGVVLELSRLGMYNNELRNKALQLLFVQIRDGNTQMLINSIARWHMVEVELLLPEIIERFVPLRQASSFFVFSPFLIIKFRKTTWGRERLPAVVREHVLPDLTVVTQPPRLTAPIQKAVKDAQVQDKKFISTHKQSFRPILLFLAEMAEISIGARKAVFRAGYLDLLLLAMTHRLELENVPSLLQAFLNHPRLMTPLTREKILTLIVIEVSRNHIDHVITALSHWSIYDLRALLSDLEGNTPFFRALSNPTAPSIGSPSVLEHNIDFLFRVSELGASQLQAVFEVGFLGIIENANDRSVAYEDSRIVPLLFKPLKSDSDLQAHRSKAVDLLIVRILRRNTTQILSLLALCDSKDLEPLLRDIFKRVGPRGFNSDPNVPFIPQRQHVFHSRDGLYHFDQERTVSVMLFAGSVSQISEEAFQVVIKAGFLDALLVVQSYDMSIHAIDKRFNVILRILRPGTHSNRVRKQALDLLVFQICRGEARYMLENVAEWSNIELSRVIWEISAQFPPMCNRRALEDLFKRPEQAVALSAVYLQRLLSFMAGLAQINEPTSQIVLQTGFMNVLLALQKGKAGTDDHQDINELVLTILQKPQLYEPKTKRKALAYISAQMEGEGTPMLKAIGSRSTSDLEHLISGMLEQFNFGGNLILHPPRQDEIIKDSDMSTLGTCVLIFSKVILKHRFAFQALINAGILDILLAVQDRHYSIDAIDSIYDIVLTSIYLDSVSDKALRIIAFQITHQSRCLLAILERYGTQEFQLIVPAILQGVKHALSMHHGHAFPCPGPDKPSIAASIVFLHKLACVKGATYQLILEAGFLDLFLNVDHAGFSSDVLTRLYSIFLEYSRPVEYPEYVRKNILNFFTTNLKRERYPLLMNVLRKTDDLVLKVLISDLISHSQKFWIKHGSQSGTQWIPNEHLISCISFMANVSRISPTACQAVLDAGLLDTLASISENKTPAPQDADARGQLVGGNSSRRETLLRRTTNSFLLDVIAHPEHRQFVFHHPICPPFPEVVEPRPQPLQTITASPSDLGFFLGFWQFAQSVKMKDTRVIELLCLANHVALH
;
A
#
# COMPACT_ATOMS: atom_id res chain seq x y z
N MET A 1 -58.21 -17.13 -49.62
CA MET A 1 -59.03 -18.32 -49.28
C MET A 1 -59.35 -18.21 -47.79
N ALA A 2 -60.57 -18.08 -47.29
CA ALA A 2 -61.92 -18.05 -47.84
C ALA A 2 -62.72 -16.93 -47.13
N VAL A 3 -63.76 -16.44 -47.81
CA VAL A 3 -64.59 -15.28 -47.48
C VAL A 3 -65.95 -15.79 -47.00
N GLU A 4 -66.42 -15.36 -45.83
CA GLU A 4 -67.83 -15.47 -45.38
C GLU A 4 -68.16 -14.16 -44.62
N VAL A 5 -68.80 -13.16 -45.24
CA VAL A 5 -70.23 -13.00 -45.57
C VAL A 5 -71.15 -13.09 -44.36
N PHE A 6 -71.36 -11.93 -43.72
CA PHE A 6 -72.53 -11.64 -42.88
C PHE A 6 -73.77 -11.39 -43.77
N PRO A 7 -74.96 -11.90 -43.41
CA PRO A 7 -76.21 -11.31 -43.84
C PRO A 7 -76.92 -10.54 -42.72
N ARG A 8 -77.57 -9.46 -43.16
CA ARG A 8 -78.32 -8.46 -42.41
C ARG A 8 -79.66 -8.98 -41.90
N GLY A 9 -80.16 -8.25 -40.90
CA GLY A 9 -81.42 -8.43 -40.19
C GLY A 9 -82.66 -8.64 -41.06
N THR A 10 -83.50 -9.55 -40.56
CA THR A 10 -84.94 -9.65 -40.84
C THR A 10 -85.67 -9.60 -39.51
N THR A 11 -86.41 -8.52 -39.29
CA THR A 11 -87.43 -8.36 -38.25
C THR A 11 -88.55 -9.36 -38.53
N ILE A 12 -88.56 -10.46 -37.77
CA ILE A 12 -89.67 -11.41 -37.75
C ILE A 12 -90.56 -11.03 -36.56
N VAL A 13 -91.73 -10.49 -36.87
CA VAL A 13 -92.89 -10.42 -35.98
C VAL A 13 -93.36 -11.86 -35.78
N HIS A 14 -93.12 -12.43 -34.61
CA HIS A 14 -93.74 -13.69 -34.22
C HIS A 14 -94.92 -13.40 -33.30
N ASP A 15 -96.11 -13.53 -33.89
CA ASP A 15 -97.36 -13.79 -33.21
C ASP A 15 -97.22 -14.96 -32.24
N VAL A 16 -97.77 -14.74 -31.06
CA VAL A 16 -97.95 -15.71 -29.99
C VAL A 16 -99.20 -16.50 -30.33
N ASP A 17 -99.06 -17.82 -30.50
CA ASP A 17 -100.19 -18.73 -30.40
C ASP A 17 -99.77 -20.10 -29.85
N GLY A 18 -100.56 -20.60 -28.90
CA GLY A 18 -100.60 -22.04 -28.59
C GLY A 18 -100.25 -22.46 -27.17
N SER A 19 -101.10 -22.15 -26.18
CA SER A 19 -101.62 -23.25 -25.35
C SER A 19 -103.08 -23.00 -24.99
N GLN A 20 -103.88 -24.00 -25.36
CA GLN A 20 -105.33 -24.01 -25.39
C GLN A 20 -105.92 -23.96 -23.97
N TYR A 21 -106.34 -22.78 -23.54
CA TYR A 21 -107.45 -22.65 -22.60
C TYR A 21 -108.66 -22.17 -23.39
N THR A 22 -109.74 -22.95 -23.30
CA THR A 22 -111.10 -22.72 -23.80
C THR A 22 -111.45 -21.23 -23.99
N THR A 23 -111.26 -20.73 -25.22
CA THR A 23 -111.90 -19.52 -25.71
C THR A 23 -113.40 -19.76 -25.77
N THR A 24 -114.09 -19.40 -24.69
CA THR A 24 -115.53 -19.17 -24.75
C THR A 24 -115.74 -18.00 -25.71
N THR A 25 -116.39 -18.28 -26.85
CA THR A 25 -116.77 -17.31 -27.88
C THR A 25 -117.38 -16.06 -27.25
N ASP A 26 -116.69 -14.92 -27.34
CA ASP A 26 -117.11 -13.62 -26.83
C ASP A 26 -118.19 -12.96 -27.73
N THR A 27 -118.93 -13.77 -28.49
CA THR A 27 -120.10 -13.35 -29.26
C THR A 27 -121.37 -13.78 -28.52
N THR A 28 -121.54 -13.28 -27.30
CA THR A 28 -122.88 -13.23 -26.69
C THR A 28 -123.54 -11.95 -27.20
N VAL A 29 -124.51 -12.10 -28.11
CA VAL A 29 -125.46 -11.04 -28.46
C VAL A 29 -125.95 -10.42 -27.14
N PRO A 30 -125.94 -9.08 -26.97
CA PRO A 30 -126.34 -8.42 -25.75
C PRO A 30 -127.86 -8.54 -25.54
N GLY A 31 -128.31 -9.73 -25.13
CA GLY A 31 -129.62 -9.95 -24.54
C GLY A 31 -129.57 -9.66 -23.03
N PRO A 32 -130.71 -9.35 -22.39
CA PRO A 32 -130.78 -9.06 -20.96
C PRO A 32 -130.18 -10.15 -20.04
N GLY A 33 -130.03 -11.40 -20.53
CA GLY A 33 -129.32 -12.48 -19.83
C GLY A 33 -127.79 -12.40 -19.81
N ALA A 34 -127.15 -11.58 -20.67
CA ALA A 34 -125.68 -11.48 -20.76
C ALA A 34 -125.06 -10.78 -19.54
N LEU A 35 -125.77 -9.82 -18.94
CA LEU A 35 -125.37 -9.19 -17.67
C LEU A 35 -125.40 -10.20 -16.52
N GLY A 36 -126.45 -11.02 -16.44
CA GLY A 36 -126.55 -12.12 -15.46
C GLY A 36 -125.43 -13.16 -15.64
N GLY A 37 -125.15 -13.58 -16.88
CA GLY A 37 -124.06 -14.50 -17.18
C GLY A 37 -122.67 -13.94 -16.82
N LYS A 38 -122.41 -12.65 -17.08
CA LYS A 38 -121.17 -11.98 -16.68
C LYS A 38 -121.06 -11.85 -15.16
N ALA A 39 -122.15 -11.54 -14.47
CA ALA A 39 -122.20 -11.47 -13.01
C ALA A 39 -121.96 -12.84 -12.37
N ILE A 40 -122.57 -13.91 -12.87
CA ILE A 40 -122.35 -15.29 -12.38
C ILE A 40 -120.92 -15.76 -12.70
N LYS A 41 -120.38 -15.46 -13.88
CA LYS A 41 -118.98 -15.77 -14.23
C LYS A 41 -117.99 -14.99 -13.36
N ALA A 42 -118.28 -13.72 -13.06
CA ALA A 42 -117.46 -12.89 -12.17
C ALA A 42 -117.55 -13.39 -10.72
N LEU A 43 -118.75 -13.73 -10.24
CA LEU A 43 -118.98 -14.31 -8.92
C LEU A 43 -118.29 -15.68 -8.79
N GLY A 44 -118.43 -16.56 -9.79
CA GLY A 44 -117.73 -17.85 -9.84
C GLY A 44 -116.22 -17.70 -9.82
N LYS A 45 -115.66 -16.77 -10.61
CA LYS A 45 -114.22 -16.44 -10.56
C LYS A 45 -113.80 -15.86 -9.21
N PHE A 46 -114.64 -15.02 -8.58
CA PHE A 46 -114.36 -14.44 -7.27
C PHE A 46 -114.41 -15.50 -6.15
N THR A 47 -115.40 -16.39 -6.19
CA THR A 47 -115.56 -17.50 -5.25
C THR A 47 -114.43 -18.51 -5.38
N ILE A 48 -114.05 -18.91 -6.60
CA ILE A 48 -112.91 -19.82 -6.82
C ILE A 48 -111.61 -19.18 -6.31
N ARG A 49 -111.33 -17.93 -6.69
CA ARG A 49 -110.14 -17.20 -6.18
C ARG A 49 -110.18 -16.98 -4.67
N GLY A 50 -111.37 -16.82 -4.08
CA GLY A 50 -111.59 -16.67 -2.65
C GLY A 50 -111.31 -17.96 -1.89
N ILE A 51 -111.84 -19.08 -2.36
CA ILE A 51 -111.60 -20.42 -1.78
C ILE A 51 -110.13 -20.78 -1.89
N ASP A 52 -109.50 -20.60 -3.05
CA ASP A 52 -108.06 -20.84 -3.23
C ASP A 52 -107.23 -19.98 -2.26
N ARG A 53 -107.59 -18.70 -2.09
CA ARG A 53 -106.92 -17.81 -1.13
C ARG A 53 -107.08 -18.29 0.31
N VAL A 54 -108.24 -18.83 0.69
CA VAL A 54 -108.46 -19.38 2.04
C VAL A 54 -107.65 -20.65 2.25
N ILE A 55 -107.67 -21.59 1.29
CA ILE A 55 -106.91 -22.85 1.36
C ILE A 55 -105.41 -22.57 1.41
N ILE A 56 -104.91 -21.69 0.54
CA ILE A 56 -103.50 -21.29 0.52
C ILE A 56 -103.10 -20.61 1.83
N ASN A 57 -103.92 -19.70 2.37
CA ASN A 57 -103.62 -19.06 3.66
C ASN A 57 -103.65 -20.06 4.83
N ALA A 58 -104.58 -21.02 4.84
CA ALA A 58 -104.65 -22.05 5.86
C ALA A 58 -103.40 -22.94 5.82
N ARG A 59 -103.00 -23.39 4.62
CA ARG A 59 -101.77 -24.17 4.42
C ARG A 59 -100.52 -23.37 4.78
N LEU A 60 -100.46 -22.11 4.36
CA LEU A 60 -99.35 -21.22 4.68
C LEU A 60 -99.27 -20.99 6.20
N LYS A 61 -100.40 -20.86 6.91
CA LYS A 61 -100.41 -20.76 8.39
C LYS A 61 -99.83 -22.01 9.05
N THR A 62 -100.16 -23.20 8.56
CA THR A 62 -99.58 -24.47 9.03
C THR A 62 -98.08 -24.55 8.75
N ILE A 63 -97.64 -24.07 7.59
CA ILE A 63 -96.22 -24.01 7.24
C ILE A 63 -95.53 -23.00 8.16
N THR A 64 -96.06 -21.78 8.32
CA THR A 64 -95.47 -20.72 9.14
C THR A 64 -95.19 -21.15 10.57
N SER A 65 -96.00 -22.03 11.17
CA SER A 65 -95.75 -22.52 12.54
C SER A 65 -94.57 -23.49 12.66
N LYS A 66 -93.95 -23.88 11.55
CA LYS A 66 -92.77 -24.76 11.47
C LYS A 66 -91.49 -24.02 11.06
N PHE A 67 -91.54 -22.69 10.96
CA PHE A 67 -90.40 -21.84 10.59
C PHE A 67 -90.19 -20.77 11.67
N PRO A 68 -88.93 -20.46 12.05
CA PRO A 68 -87.70 -21.15 11.65
C PRO A 68 -87.59 -22.55 12.26
N HIS A 69 -86.74 -23.39 11.66
CA HIS A 69 -86.33 -24.67 12.22
C HIS A 69 -84.82 -24.87 12.01
N SER A 70 -84.17 -25.65 12.88
CA SER A 70 -82.77 -26.04 12.68
C SER A 70 -82.61 -27.14 11.62
N ASN A 71 -81.41 -27.30 11.06
CA ASN A 71 -81.13 -28.40 10.13
C ASN A 71 -81.40 -29.79 10.76
N GLU A 72 -81.23 -29.93 12.08
CA GLU A 72 -81.51 -31.15 12.84
C GLU A 72 -83.01 -31.35 13.07
N GLU A 73 -83.72 -30.29 13.47
CA GLU A 73 -85.18 -30.30 13.65
C GLU A 73 -85.91 -30.61 12.34
N ALA A 74 -85.36 -30.18 11.21
CA ALA A 74 -85.94 -30.43 9.89
C ALA A 74 -86.14 -31.93 9.63
N ALA A 75 -85.25 -32.78 10.12
CA ALA A 75 -85.35 -34.24 9.98
C ALA A 75 -86.57 -34.81 10.73
N GLY A 76 -86.98 -34.17 11.83
CA GLY A 76 -88.16 -34.55 12.62
C GLY A 76 -89.49 -33.99 12.09
N ILE A 77 -89.46 -32.98 11.22
CA ILE A 77 -90.67 -32.36 10.67
C ILE A 77 -91.16 -33.16 9.46
N LYS A 78 -92.20 -33.98 9.66
CA LYS A 78 -92.83 -34.77 8.59
C LYS A 78 -93.30 -33.86 7.44
N GLY A 79 -92.78 -34.11 6.23
CA GLY A 79 -93.15 -33.38 5.02
C GLY A 79 -92.46 -32.03 4.85
N ILE A 80 -91.34 -31.76 5.53
CA ILE A 80 -90.64 -30.47 5.41
C ILE A 80 -90.24 -30.11 3.97
N GLN A 81 -89.85 -31.09 3.16
CA GLN A 81 -89.53 -30.88 1.73
C GLN A 81 -90.76 -30.41 0.94
N ASP A 82 -91.94 -31.00 1.20
CA ASP A 82 -93.19 -30.59 0.56
C ASP A 82 -93.59 -29.19 1.00
N MET A 83 -93.33 -28.82 2.26
CA MET A 83 -93.54 -27.46 2.76
C MET A 83 -92.66 -26.47 2.01
N TYR A 84 -91.36 -26.75 1.84
CA TYR A 84 -90.49 -25.90 1.03
C TYR A 84 -90.93 -25.83 -0.44
N GLY A 85 -91.38 -26.94 -1.03
CA GLY A 85 -91.93 -26.95 -2.39
C GLY A 85 -93.10 -25.99 -2.54
N VAL A 86 -94.01 -25.98 -1.56
CA VAL A 86 -95.15 -25.04 -1.52
C VAL A 86 -94.69 -23.59 -1.30
N VAL A 87 -93.76 -23.36 -0.37
CA VAL A 87 -93.25 -22.00 -0.10
C VAL A 87 -92.54 -21.43 -1.33
N LEU A 88 -91.71 -22.22 -2.00
CA LEU A 88 -91.06 -21.83 -3.24
C LEU A 88 -92.11 -21.55 -4.32
N GLU A 89 -93.11 -22.43 -4.49
CA GLU A 89 -94.18 -22.23 -5.49
C GLU A 89 -94.91 -20.91 -5.27
N LEU A 90 -95.32 -20.64 -4.02
CA LEU A 90 -95.96 -19.38 -3.62
C LEU A 90 -95.05 -18.15 -3.80
N SER A 91 -93.74 -18.37 -3.94
CA SER A 91 -92.75 -17.31 -4.16
C SER A 91 -92.57 -16.94 -5.64
N ARG A 92 -93.15 -17.70 -6.60
CA ARG A 92 -93.02 -17.43 -8.04
C ARG A 92 -93.49 -16.03 -8.42
N LEU A 93 -92.68 -15.35 -9.23
CA LEU A 93 -92.96 -13.99 -9.72
C LEU A 93 -94.18 -14.01 -10.66
N GLY A 94 -95.20 -13.19 -10.35
CA GLY A 94 -96.37 -12.97 -11.21
C GLY A 94 -97.49 -14.02 -11.13
N MET A 95 -97.27 -15.14 -10.42
CA MET A 95 -98.25 -16.23 -10.32
C MET A 95 -99.25 -16.05 -9.17
N TYR A 96 -98.77 -15.53 -8.03
CA TYR A 96 -99.58 -15.30 -6.83
C TYR A 96 -99.67 -13.81 -6.49
N ASN A 97 -100.65 -13.43 -5.68
CA ASN A 97 -100.76 -12.04 -5.23
C ASN A 97 -99.51 -11.66 -4.39
N ASN A 98 -99.15 -10.37 -4.43
CA ASN A 98 -97.94 -9.89 -3.75
C ASN A 98 -97.96 -10.16 -2.24
N GLU A 99 -99.13 -10.16 -1.61
CA GLU A 99 -99.25 -10.47 -0.18
C GLU A 99 -98.82 -11.90 0.16
N LEU A 100 -99.32 -12.91 -0.55
CA LEU A 100 -98.96 -14.32 -0.29
C LEU A 100 -97.50 -14.57 -0.62
N ARG A 101 -97.04 -14.03 -1.75
CA ARG A 101 -95.64 -14.09 -2.16
C ARG A 101 -94.71 -13.45 -1.13
N ASN A 102 -95.08 -12.29 -0.59
CA ASN A 102 -94.30 -11.62 0.45
C ASN A 102 -94.22 -12.46 1.73
N LYS A 103 -95.32 -13.09 2.14
CA LYS A 103 -95.31 -14.01 3.29
C LYS A 103 -94.44 -15.24 3.03
N ALA A 104 -94.54 -15.85 1.85
CA ALA A 104 -93.72 -17.01 1.48
C ALA A 104 -92.22 -16.66 1.46
N LEU A 105 -91.85 -15.54 0.82
CA LEU A 105 -90.49 -15.03 0.81
C LEU A 105 -89.99 -14.70 2.22
N GLN A 106 -90.84 -14.15 3.09
CA GLN A 106 -90.49 -13.89 4.48
C GLN A 106 -90.10 -15.17 5.23
N LEU A 107 -90.77 -16.31 4.96
CA LEU A 107 -90.39 -17.60 5.55
C LEU A 107 -89.01 -18.06 5.05
N LEU A 108 -88.74 -17.90 3.74
CA LEU A 108 -87.41 -18.17 3.19
C LEU A 108 -86.35 -17.28 3.83
N PHE A 109 -86.67 -16.01 4.09
CA PHE A 109 -85.73 -15.06 4.67
C PHE A 109 -85.43 -15.34 6.13
N VAL A 110 -86.43 -15.70 6.91
CA VAL A 110 -86.22 -16.14 8.29
C VAL A 110 -85.28 -17.35 8.29
N GLN A 111 -85.50 -18.32 7.40
CA GLN A 111 -84.64 -19.49 7.33
C GLN A 111 -83.20 -19.18 6.89
N ILE A 112 -83.03 -18.36 5.84
CA ILE A 112 -81.70 -17.97 5.36
C ILE A 112 -80.98 -17.15 6.42
N ARG A 113 -81.67 -16.23 7.12
CA ARG A 113 -81.09 -15.41 8.20
C ARG A 113 -80.57 -16.26 9.34
N ASP A 114 -81.29 -17.32 9.67
CA ASP A 114 -80.95 -18.22 10.77
C ASP A 114 -79.89 -19.26 10.37
N GLY A 115 -79.44 -19.27 9.10
CA GLY A 115 -78.33 -20.12 8.60
C GLY A 115 -78.68 -21.59 8.38
N ASN A 116 -79.94 -21.98 8.61
CA ASN A 116 -80.39 -23.37 8.49
C ASN A 116 -80.90 -23.68 7.07
N THR A 117 -80.02 -23.58 6.07
CA THR A 117 -80.42 -23.52 4.66
C THR A 117 -80.43 -24.86 3.92
N GLN A 118 -79.95 -25.95 4.52
CA GLN A 118 -79.72 -27.21 3.79
C GLN A 118 -80.99 -27.75 3.12
N MET A 119 -82.12 -27.76 3.83
CA MET A 119 -83.38 -28.25 3.27
C MET A 119 -83.96 -27.32 2.20
N LEU A 120 -83.75 -26.01 2.35
CA LEU A 120 -84.12 -25.03 1.33
C LEU A 120 -83.30 -25.25 0.05
N ILE A 121 -81.99 -25.40 0.17
CA ILE A 121 -81.05 -25.63 -0.93
C ILE A 121 -81.41 -26.92 -1.66
N ASN A 122 -81.65 -28.02 -0.93
CA ASN A 122 -82.12 -29.28 -1.50
C ASN A 122 -83.44 -29.14 -2.27
N SER A 123 -84.33 -28.24 -1.82
CA SER A 123 -85.61 -27.98 -2.48
C SER A 123 -85.45 -27.10 -3.72
N ILE A 124 -84.59 -26.07 -3.67
CA ILE A 124 -84.25 -25.23 -4.83
C ILE A 124 -83.46 -26.02 -5.88
N ALA A 125 -82.65 -27.00 -5.47
CA ALA A 125 -81.93 -27.89 -6.40
C ALA A 125 -82.88 -28.65 -7.35
N ARG A 126 -84.12 -28.91 -6.91
CA ARG A 126 -85.17 -29.59 -7.70
C ARG A 126 -85.98 -28.62 -8.57
N TRP A 127 -85.78 -27.31 -8.43
CA TRP A 127 -86.49 -26.30 -9.19
C TRP A 127 -85.93 -26.13 -10.60
N HIS A 128 -86.78 -25.68 -11.52
CA HIS A 128 -86.33 -25.34 -12.86
C HIS A 128 -85.36 -24.16 -12.80
N MET A 129 -84.22 -24.26 -13.50
CA MET A 129 -83.14 -23.27 -13.39
C MET A 129 -83.57 -21.84 -13.71
N VAL A 130 -84.52 -21.65 -14.63
CA VAL A 130 -85.07 -20.32 -14.95
C VAL A 130 -85.75 -19.70 -13.72
N GLU A 131 -86.46 -20.49 -12.92
CA GLU A 131 -87.10 -19.99 -11.69
C GLU A 131 -86.06 -19.65 -10.63
N VAL A 132 -84.98 -20.42 -10.53
CA VAL A 132 -83.85 -20.12 -9.63
C VAL A 132 -83.17 -18.81 -10.05
N GLU A 133 -82.98 -18.58 -11.35
CA GLU A 133 -82.43 -17.34 -11.90
C GLU A 133 -83.31 -16.12 -11.63
N LEU A 134 -84.63 -16.29 -11.52
CA LEU A 134 -85.57 -15.20 -11.18
C LEU A 134 -85.70 -14.99 -9.67
N LEU A 135 -85.68 -16.07 -8.89
CA LEU A 135 -85.87 -16.05 -7.44
C LEU A 135 -84.65 -15.48 -6.71
N LEU A 136 -83.43 -15.90 -7.05
CA LEU A 136 -82.22 -15.49 -6.31
C LEU A 136 -81.97 -13.97 -6.33
N PRO A 137 -82.09 -13.24 -7.46
CA PRO A 137 -81.97 -11.78 -7.45
C PRO A 137 -82.99 -11.10 -6.55
N GLU A 138 -84.23 -11.63 -6.48
CA GLU A 138 -85.25 -11.07 -5.60
C GLU A 138 -84.93 -11.33 -4.12
N ILE A 139 -84.46 -12.54 -3.78
CA ILE A 139 -84.03 -12.86 -2.42
C ILE A 139 -82.94 -11.86 -1.99
N ILE A 140 -81.93 -11.65 -2.83
CA ILE A 140 -80.84 -10.71 -2.56
C ILE A 140 -81.38 -9.28 -2.39
N GLU A 141 -82.23 -8.82 -3.32
CA GLU A 141 -82.78 -7.45 -3.29
C GLU A 141 -83.59 -7.15 -2.04
N ARG A 142 -84.21 -8.16 -1.42
CA ARG A 142 -84.95 -7.97 -0.16
C ARG A 142 -84.09 -8.14 1.09
N PHE A 143 -83.08 -9.01 1.06
CA PHE A 143 -82.15 -9.20 2.18
C PHE A 143 -81.20 -8.02 2.36
N VAL A 144 -80.68 -7.55 1.24
CA VAL A 144 -79.74 -6.46 1.15
C VAL A 144 -80.30 -5.60 0.03
N PRO A 145 -81.07 -4.53 0.33
CA PRO A 145 -81.66 -3.66 -0.66
C PRO A 145 -80.57 -2.91 -1.41
N LEU A 146 -79.93 -3.61 -2.33
CA LEU A 146 -78.87 -3.12 -3.19
C LEU A 146 -79.47 -2.05 -4.12
N ARG A 147 -80.76 -2.17 -4.44
CA ARG A 147 -81.48 -1.18 -5.24
C ARG A 147 -82.35 -0.37 -4.29
N GLN A 148 -81.86 0.80 -3.86
CA GLN A 148 -82.79 1.80 -3.36
C GLN A 148 -83.68 2.21 -4.53
N ALA A 149 -84.96 1.83 -4.47
CA ALA A 149 -85.97 2.42 -5.32
C ALA A 149 -85.97 3.93 -5.03
N SER A 150 -85.36 4.71 -5.91
CA SER A 150 -85.66 6.14 -5.97
C SER A 150 -87.13 6.23 -6.34
N SER A 151 -87.95 6.49 -5.33
CA SER A 151 -89.39 6.60 -5.43
C SER A 151 -89.77 7.90 -6.13
N PHE A 152 -89.44 8.03 -7.42
CA PHE A 152 -89.93 9.10 -8.28
C PHE A 152 -89.85 8.63 -9.74
N PHE A 153 -90.88 7.94 -10.20
CA PHE A 153 -91.51 8.07 -11.53
C PHE A 153 -92.66 7.05 -11.62
N VAL A 154 -93.89 7.55 -11.57
CA VAL A 154 -95.12 6.79 -11.80
C VAL A 154 -95.47 6.85 -13.29
N PHE A 155 -96.03 5.75 -13.81
CA PHE A 155 -96.67 5.52 -15.12
C PHE A 155 -95.82 4.93 -16.27
N SER A 156 -95.75 3.59 -16.32
CA SER A 156 -96.21 2.81 -17.48
C SER A 156 -96.26 1.29 -17.16
N PRO A 157 -97.37 0.55 -17.41
CA PRO A 157 -97.50 -0.87 -17.04
C PRO A 157 -96.96 -1.88 -18.05
N PHE A 158 -96.44 -1.46 -19.22
CA PHE A 158 -96.01 -2.38 -20.28
C PHE A 158 -94.51 -2.27 -20.57
N LEU A 159 -93.69 -2.82 -19.66
CA LEU A 159 -92.38 -3.45 -19.94
C LEU A 159 -91.80 -4.00 -18.62
N ILE A 160 -92.26 -5.19 -18.20
CA ILE A 160 -91.58 -5.95 -17.13
C ILE A 160 -90.36 -6.58 -17.80
N ILE A 161 -89.29 -5.79 -17.90
CA ILE A 161 -87.84 -6.08 -18.02
C ILE A 161 -87.18 -4.74 -18.43
N LYS A 162 -87.33 -3.68 -17.62
CA LYS A 162 -86.36 -2.57 -17.62
C LYS A 162 -85.32 -2.88 -16.56
N PHE A 163 -84.27 -3.59 -16.99
CA PHE A 163 -83.08 -3.86 -16.19
C PHE A 163 -82.39 -2.55 -15.76
N ARG A 164 -82.00 -2.52 -14.48
CA ARG A 164 -80.77 -1.94 -13.91
C ARG A 164 -80.46 -0.46 -14.20
N LYS A 165 -80.86 0.44 -13.31
CA LYS A 165 -80.19 1.74 -13.04
C LYS A 165 -80.47 2.10 -11.58
N THR A 166 -79.78 1.57 -10.58
CA THR A 166 -78.38 1.84 -10.27
C THR A 166 -77.86 0.75 -9.33
N THR A 167 -76.74 0.12 -9.66
CA THR A 167 -76.02 -0.76 -8.74
C THR A 167 -75.24 0.05 -7.69
N TRP A 168 -74.78 -0.62 -6.63
CA TRP A 168 -73.96 -0.04 -5.57
C TRP A 168 -72.60 0.47 -6.08
N GLY A 169 -71.94 1.35 -5.34
CA GLY A 169 -70.61 1.86 -5.70
C GLY A 169 -70.62 2.92 -6.81
N ARG A 170 -69.77 2.78 -7.84
CA ARG A 170 -69.54 3.75 -8.94
C ARG A 170 -70.83 4.27 -9.55
N GLU A 171 -71.86 3.44 -9.67
CA GLU A 171 -73.14 3.79 -10.29
C GLU A 171 -74.00 4.81 -9.52
N ARG A 172 -73.67 5.11 -8.25
CA ARG A 172 -74.31 6.19 -7.45
C ARG A 172 -73.81 7.58 -7.80
N LEU A 173 -72.63 7.68 -8.40
CA LEU A 173 -72.07 8.97 -8.78
C LEU A 173 -72.81 9.52 -10.01
N PRO A 174 -72.97 10.86 -10.14
CA PRO A 174 -73.47 11.48 -11.35
C PRO A 174 -72.69 10.98 -12.58
N ALA A 175 -73.35 10.79 -13.74
CA ALA A 175 -72.71 10.24 -14.95
C ALA A 175 -71.39 10.96 -15.32
N VAL A 176 -71.38 12.28 -15.20
CA VAL A 176 -70.19 13.14 -15.41
C VAL A 176 -69.03 12.76 -14.48
N VAL A 177 -69.33 12.43 -13.23
CA VAL A 177 -68.36 12.00 -12.23
C VAL A 177 -67.96 10.55 -12.46
N ARG A 178 -68.84 9.66 -12.95
CA ARG A 178 -68.53 8.26 -13.26
C ARG A 178 -67.49 8.08 -14.36
N GLU A 179 -67.46 9.00 -15.32
CA GLU A 179 -66.50 9.00 -16.42
C GLU A 179 -65.13 9.55 -16.00
N HIS A 180 -65.09 10.44 -15.01
CA HIS A 180 -63.86 11.09 -14.52
C HIS A 180 -63.26 10.43 -13.26
N VAL A 181 -64.09 9.77 -12.46
CA VAL A 181 -63.69 8.95 -11.33
C VAL A 181 -63.40 7.56 -11.88
N LEU A 182 -62.12 7.20 -11.84
CA LEU A 182 -61.63 5.86 -12.13
C LEU A 182 -62.50 4.82 -11.40
N PRO A 183 -62.64 3.59 -11.94
CA PRO A 183 -63.56 2.58 -11.43
C PRO A 183 -63.53 2.31 -9.91
N ASP A 184 -62.46 2.66 -9.20
CA ASP A 184 -62.26 2.36 -7.79
C ASP A 184 -62.16 3.60 -6.88
N LEU A 185 -63.29 3.99 -6.29
CA LEU A 185 -63.30 4.73 -5.02
C LEU A 185 -63.05 3.84 -3.79
N THR A 186 -62.92 2.53 -4.00
CA THR A 186 -62.87 1.50 -2.95
C THR A 186 -61.45 1.04 -2.62
N VAL A 187 -60.50 1.12 -3.56
CA VAL A 187 -59.11 0.62 -3.36
C VAL A 187 -58.09 1.75 -3.27
N VAL A 188 -58.38 2.94 -3.80
CA VAL A 188 -57.45 4.08 -3.77
C VAL A 188 -57.59 4.83 -2.45
N THR A 189 -56.67 4.59 -1.51
CA THR A 189 -56.60 5.29 -0.21
C THR A 189 -56.27 6.78 -0.32
N GLN A 190 -55.76 7.25 -1.46
CA GLN A 190 -55.55 8.68 -1.75
C GLN A 190 -55.98 9.04 -3.18
N PRO A 191 -57.13 9.71 -3.38
CA PRO A 191 -57.57 10.09 -4.71
C PRO A 191 -56.62 11.11 -5.34
N PRO A 192 -56.22 10.97 -6.62
CA PRO A 192 -55.41 11.96 -7.32
C PRO A 192 -56.17 13.28 -7.36
N ARG A 193 -55.60 14.36 -6.80
CA ARG A 193 -56.14 15.75 -6.69
C ARG A 193 -57.51 15.97 -7.37
N LEU A 194 -58.56 15.34 -6.83
CA LEU A 194 -59.90 15.45 -7.38
C LEU A 194 -60.39 16.85 -7.07
N THR A 195 -61.14 17.46 -7.98
CA THR A 195 -61.79 18.75 -7.72
C THR A 195 -62.68 18.63 -6.48
N ALA A 196 -62.78 19.70 -5.68
CA ALA A 196 -63.57 19.70 -4.44
C ALA A 196 -65.01 19.13 -4.57
N PRO A 197 -65.75 19.34 -5.68
CA PRO A 197 -67.07 18.74 -5.89
C PRO A 197 -67.03 17.20 -5.97
N ILE A 198 -66.01 16.64 -6.63
CA ILE A 198 -65.85 15.19 -6.74
C ILE A 198 -65.49 14.63 -5.37
N GLN A 199 -64.55 15.24 -4.63
CA GLN A 199 -64.19 14.78 -3.29
C GLN A 199 -65.39 14.76 -2.33
N LYS A 200 -66.28 15.75 -2.42
CA LYS A 200 -67.52 15.78 -1.64
C LYS A 200 -68.45 14.61 -2.03
N ALA A 201 -68.70 14.40 -3.32
CA ALA A 201 -69.54 13.29 -3.80
C ALA A 201 -68.99 11.92 -3.38
N VAL A 202 -67.67 11.74 -3.38
CA VAL A 202 -66.99 10.53 -2.89
C VAL A 202 -67.22 10.32 -1.40
N LYS A 203 -67.01 11.36 -0.58
CA LYS A 203 -67.23 11.30 0.87
C LYS A 203 -68.68 11.00 1.21
N ASP A 204 -69.63 11.64 0.52
CA ASP A 204 -71.06 11.42 0.73
C ASP A 204 -71.45 9.97 0.39
N ALA A 205 -70.92 9.42 -0.72
CA ALA A 205 -71.11 8.02 -1.07
C ALA A 205 -70.54 7.07 -0.01
N GLN A 206 -69.31 7.32 0.47
CA GLN A 206 -68.68 6.51 1.52
C GLN A 206 -69.48 6.54 2.85
N VAL A 207 -70.07 7.67 3.22
CA VAL A 207 -70.93 7.79 4.41
C VAL A 207 -72.22 6.97 4.23
N GLN A 208 -72.85 7.03 3.06
CA GLN A 208 -74.02 6.21 2.75
C GLN A 208 -73.69 4.72 2.76
N ASP A 209 -72.54 4.34 2.24
CA ASP A 209 -72.08 2.95 2.22
C ASP A 209 -71.84 2.42 3.64
N LYS A 210 -71.15 3.21 4.48
CA LYS A 210 -70.98 2.87 5.91
C LYS A 210 -72.31 2.71 6.63
N LYS A 211 -73.26 3.62 6.42
CA LYS A 211 -74.60 3.56 7.03
C LYS A 211 -75.39 2.33 6.60
N PHE A 212 -75.33 1.98 5.33
CA PHE A 212 -76.01 0.78 4.83
C PHE A 212 -75.43 -0.49 5.40
N ILE A 213 -74.10 -0.57 5.46
CA ILE A 213 -73.40 -1.76 5.94
C ILE A 213 -73.63 -1.94 7.43
N SER A 214 -73.62 -0.87 8.22
CA SER A 214 -74.01 -0.98 9.63
C SER A 214 -75.47 -1.45 9.78
N THR A 215 -76.36 -1.04 8.89
CA THR A 215 -77.78 -1.46 8.89
C THR A 215 -77.95 -2.94 8.56
N HIS A 216 -77.19 -3.47 7.59
CA HIS A 216 -77.38 -4.84 7.07
C HIS A 216 -76.27 -5.81 7.46
N LYS A 217 -75.34 -5.43 8.35
CA LYS A 217 -74.16 -6.22 8.73
C LYS A 217 -74.49 -7.67 9.08
N GLN A 218 -75.55 -7.88 9.87
CA GLN A 218 -76.00 -9.20 10.33
C GLN A 218 -76.60 -10.06 9.21
N SER A 219 -77.07 -9.45 8.12
CA SER A 219 -77.70 -10.16 6.99
C SER A 219 -76.70 -10.66 5.96
N PHE A 220 -75.49 -10.08 5.88
CA PHE A 220 -74.48 -10.46 4.88
C PHE A 220 -73.93 -11.89 5.05
N ARG A 221 -73.62 -12.30 6.28
CA ARG A 221 -73.03 -13.63 6.53
C ARG A 221 -74.00 -14.75 6.11
N PRO A 222 -75.26 -14.78 6.58
CA PRO A 222 -76.17 -15.87 6.22
C PRO A 222 -76.53 -15.91 4.73
N ILE A 223 -76.72 -14.75 4.08
CA ILE A 223 -77.01 -14.72 2.64
C ILE A 223 -75.82 -15.17 1.79
N LEU A 224 -74.59 -14.79 2.16
CA LEU A 224 -73.39 -15.21 1.43
C LEU A 224 -73.10 -16.71 1.58
N LEU A 225 -73.34 -17.28 2.77
CA LEU A 225 -73.24 -18.72 2.99
C LEU A 225 -74.29 -19.48 2.16
N PHE A 226 -75.55 -19.06 2.24
CA PHE A 226 -76.63 -19.63 1.43
C PHE A 226 -76.31 -19.63 -0.07
N LEU A 227 -75.84 -18.50 -0.60
CA LEU A 227 -75.54 -18.36 -2.03
C LEU A 227 -74.32 -19.19 -2.45
N ALA A 228 -73.33 -19.38 -1.58
CA ALA A 228 -72.20 -20.26 -1.89
C ALA A 228 -72.58 -21.73 -1.83
N GLU A 229 -73.32 -22.18 -0.82
CA GLU A 229 -73.85 -23.55 -0.77
C GLU A 229 -74.74 -23.82 -2.01
N MET A 230 -75.56 -22.84 -2.42
CA MET A 230 -76.32 -22.90 -3.67
C MET A 230 -75.44 -23.01 -4.92
N ALA A 231 -74.30 -22.32 -4.94
CA ALA A 231 -73.34 -22.39 -6.04
C ALA A 231 -72.64 -23.76 -6.10
N GLU A 232 -72.61 -24.55 -5.03
CA GLU A 232 -71.98 -25.88 -5.06
C GLU A 232 -72.83 -26.93 -5.79
N ILE A 233 -74.16 -26.77 -5.83
CA ILE A 233 -75.12 -27.77 -6.35
C ILE A 233 -74.89 -28.12 -7.82
N SER A 234 -74.84 -27.12 -8.71
CA SER A 234 -74.76 -27.33 -10.16
C SER A 234 -74.17 -26.12 -10.89
N ILE A 235 -73.67 -26.34 -12.10
CA ILE A 235 -73.16 -25.26 -12.97
C ILE A 235 -74.26 -24.22 -13.27
N GLY A 236 -75.50 -24.68 -13.44
CA GLY A 236 -76.66 -23.79 -13.61
C GLY A 236 -76.89 -22.92 -12.38
N ALA A 237 -76.88 -23.51 -11.19
CA ALA A 237 -77.05 -22.79 -9.93
C ALA A 237 -75.95 -21.74 -9.72
N ARG A 238 -74.68 -22.06 -10.05
CA ARG A 238 -73.59 -21.07 -10.06
C ARG A 238 -73.91 -19.87 -10.94
N LYS A 239 -74.33 -20.12 -12.18
CA LYS A 239 -74.68 -19.06 -13.13
C LYS A 239 -75.82 -18.18 -12.60
N ALA A 240 -76.81 -18.79 -11.97
CA ALA A 240 -77.92 -18.08 -11.32
C ALA A 240 -77.43 -17.21 -10.16
N VAL A 241 -76.58 -17.75 -9.28
CA VAL A 241 -75.96 -17.04 -8.15
C VAL A 241 -75.13 -15.83 -8.63
N PHE A 242 -74.34 -16.00 -9.71
CA PHE A 242 -73.60 -14.89 -10.32
C PHE A 242 -74.53 -13.80 -10.86
N ARG A 243 -75.57 -14.18 -11.59
CA ARG A 243 -76.57 -13.24 -12.14
C ARG A 243 -77.32 -12.49 -11.06
N ALA A 244 -77.50 -13.12 -9.90
CA ALA A 244 -78.16 -12.55 -8.74
C ALA A 244 -77.33 -11.46 -8.04
N GLY A 245 -76.02 -11.35 -8.31
CA GLY A 245 -75.16 -10.31 -7.72
C GLY A 245 -74.34 -10.79 -6.52
N TYR A 246 -74.08 -12.09 -6.42
CA TYR A 246 -73.26 -12.65 -5.35
C TYR A 246 -71.88 -12.00 -5.21
N LEU A 247 -71.15 -11.85 -6.33
CA LEU A 247 -69.82 -11.22 -6.31
C LEU A 247 -69.88 -9.78 -5.81
N ASP A 248 -70.97 -9.06 -6.11
CA ASP A 248 -71.17 -7.68 -5.62
C ASP A 248 -71.36 -7.65 -4.10
N LEU A 249 -72.14 -8.59 -3.55
CA LEU A 249 -72.32 -8.74 -2.11
C LEU A 249 -71.02 -9.14 -1.41
N LEU A 250 -70.26 -10.08 -2.00
CA LEU A 250 -69.01 -10.56 -1.43
C LEU A 250 -67.95 -9.45 -1.45
N LEU A 251 -67.81 -8.74 -2.58
CA LEU A 251 -66.94 -7.57 -2.69
C LEU A 251 -67.31 -6.49 -1.68
N LEU A 252 -68.59 -6.18 -1.52
CA LEU A 252 -69.07 -5.19 -0.56
C LEU A 252 -68.72 -5.61 0.87
N ALA A 253 -68.98 -6.87 1.24
CA ALA A 253 -68.65 -7.39 2.56
C ALA A 253 -67.14 -7.35 2.84
N MET A 254 -66.32 -7.75 1.87
CA MET A 254 -64.87 -7.79 2.01
C MET A 254 -64.24 -6.40 2.03
N THR A 255 -64.67 -5.49 1.15
CA THR A 255 -64.17 -4.10 1.11
C THR A 255 -64.37 -3.40 2.47
N HIS A 256 -65.46 -3.71 3.16
CA HIS A 256 -65.78 -3.13 4.47
C HIS A 256 -65.35 -3.98 5.67
N ARG A 257 -64.42 -4.92 5.45
CA ARG A 257 -63.81 -5.76 6.50
C ARG A 257 -64.85 -6.47 7.37
N LEU A 258 -65.95 -6.94 6.77
CA LEU A 258 -66.83 -7.85 7.48
C LEU A 258 -66.10 -9.17 7.67
N GLU A 259 -65.99 -9.61 8.93
CA GLU A 259 -65.43 -10.90 9.30
C GLU A 259 -66.32 -12.02 8.75
N LEU A 260 -65.90 -12.56 7.63
CA LEU A 260 -66.50 -13.72 6.99
C LEU A 260 -65.53 -14.88 7.22
N GLU A 261 -65.86 -15.79 8.15
CA GLU A 261 -64.99 -16.93 8.51
C GLU A 261 -64.69 -17.86 7.33
N ASN A 262 -65.51 -17.83 6.27
CA ASN A 262 -65.44 -18.77 5.14
C ASN A 262 -65.11 -18.13 3.78
N VAL A 263 -64.56 -16.91 3.71
CA VAL A 263 -64.17 -16.29 2.41
C VAL A 263 -63.39 -17.24 1.49
N PRO A 264 -62.44 -18.06 2.00
CA PRO A 264 -61.74 -19.04 1.17
C PRO A 264 -62.66 -20.02 0.45
N SER A 265 -63.57 -20.69 1.18
CA SER A 265 -64.51 -21.66 0.61
C SER A 265 -65.48 -20.99 -0.35
N LEU A 266 -65.93 -19.78 0.01
CA LEU A 266 -66.79 -18.94 -0.83
C LEU A 266 -66.08 -18.66 -2.17
N LEU A 267 -64.85 -18.16 -2.15
CA LEU A 267 -64.08 -17.83 -3.35
C LEU A 267 -63.70 -19.08 -4.15
N GLN A 268 -63.32 -20.17 -3.47
CA GLN A 268 -62.93 -21.44 -4.08
C GLN A 268 -64.06 -22.06 -4.91
N ALA A 269 -65.30 -22.02 -4.43
CA ALA A 269 -66.47 -22.51 -5.17
C ALA A 269 -66.61 -21.85 -6.56
N PHE A 270 -66.12 -20.62 -6.71
CA PHE A 270 -66.15 -19.88 -7.98
C PHE A 270 -64.87 -20.02 -8.79
N LEU A 271 -63.72 -19.97 -8.14
CA LEU A 271 -62.44 -20.16 -8.82
C LEU A 271 -62.39 -21.55 -9.49
N ASN A 272 -63.02 -22.58 -8.94
CA ASN A 272 -63.06 -23.91 -9.57
C ASN A 272 -63.76 -23.98 -10.95
N HIS A 273 -64.40 -22.89 -11.43
CA HIS A 273 -65.16 -22.87 -12.69
C HIS A 273 -64.83 -21.64 -13.57
N PRO A 274 -63.61 -21.53 -14.12
CA PRO A 274 -63.16 -20.35 -14.87
C PRO A 274 -64.03 -20.02 -16.10
N ARG A 275 -64.67 -21.02 -16.71
CA ARG A 275 -65.58 -20.86 -17.86
C ARG A 275 -66.81 -19.97 -17.58
N LEU A 276 -67.16 -19.77 -16.31
CA LEU A 276 -68.28 -18.90 -15.93
C LEU A 276 -67.89 -17.42 -15.83
N MET A 277 -66.59 -17.11 -15.97
CA MET A 277 -66.07 -15.74 -15.87
C MET A 277 -66.27 -14.97 -17.19
N THR A 278 -67.37 -14.23 -17.26
CA THR A 278 -67.52 -13.11 -18.21
C THR A 278 -66.51 -12.00 -17.89
N PRO A 279 -66.14 -11.11 -18.83
CA PRO A 279 -65.23 -10.00 -18.56
C PRO A 279 -65.63 -9.15 -17.34
N LEU A 280 -66.93 -8.88 -17.17
CA LEU A 280 -67.47 -8.12 -16.04
C LEU A 280 -67.32 -8.84 -14.69
N THR A 281 -67.52 -10.16 -14.67
CA THR A 281 -67.33 -10.97 -13.46
C THR A 281 -65.87 -11.22 -13.15
N ARG A 282 -65.02 -11.27 -14.18
CA ARG A 282 -63.57 -11.46 -14.03
C ARG A 282 -62.93 -10.28 -13.32
N GLU A 283 -63.29 -9.04 -13.68
CA GLU A 283 -62.85 -7.83 -12.96
C GLU A 283 -63.18 -7.92 -11.47
N LYS A 284 -64.40 -8.32 -11.12
CA LYS A 284 -64.82 -8.48 -9.72
C LYS A 284 -64.04 -9.57 -8.98
N ILE A 285 -63.78 -10.70 -9.64
CA ILE A 285 -62.99 -11.79 -9.08
C ILE A 285 -61.54 -11.35 -8.88
N LEU A 286 -60.98 -10.59 -9.81
CA LEU A 286 -59.65 -9.99 -9.65
C LEU A 286 -59.61 -9.06 -8.43
N THR A 287 -60.61 -8.20 -8.23
CA THR A 287 -60.70 -7.36 -7.04
C THR A 287 -60.79 -8.18 -5.75
N LEU A 288 -61.52 -9.31 -5.76
CA LEU A 288 -61.57 -10.22 -4.61
C LEU A 288 -60.21 -10.85 -4.32
N ILE A 289 -59.51 -11.32 -5.37
CA ILE A 289 -58.15 -11.86 -5.25
C ILE A 289 -57.22 -10.79 -4.66
N VAL A 290 -57.27 -9.53 -5.13
CA VAL A 290 -56.48 -8.43 -4.54
C VAL A 290 -56.76 -8.28 -3.05
N ILE A 291 -58.03 -8.31 -2.65
CA ILE A 291 -58.39 -8.16 -1.24
C ILE A 291 -57.82 -9.32 -0.43
N GLU A 292 -57.94 -10.57 -0.88
CA GLU A 292 -57.37 -11.72 -0.15
C GLU A 292 -55.83 -11.71 -0.13
N VAL A 293 -55.19 -11.34 -1.23
CA VAL A 293 -53.74 -11.17 -1.30
C VAL A 293 -53.29 -10.06 -0.34
N SER A 294 -53.99 -8.93 -0.30
CA SER A 294 -53.69 -7.83 0.64
C SER A 294 -53.89 -8.19 2.11
N ARG A 295 -54.65 -9.26 2.39
CA ARG A 295 -54.87 -9.84 3.72
C ARG A 295 -53.94 -11.01 4.03
N ASN A 296 -53.01 -11.34 3.13
CA ASN A 296 -52.12 -12.49 3.23
C ASN A 296 -52.85 -13.85 3.29
N HIS A 297 -54.06 -13.95 2.74
CA HIS A 297 -54.80 -15.21 2.63
C HIS A 297 -54.56 -15.86 1.27
N ILE A 298 -53.30 -16.07 0.90
CA ILE A 298 -52.94 -16.43 -0.48
C ILE A 298 -53.19 -17.94 -0.76
N ASP A 299 -53.01 -18.80 0.23
CA ASP A 299 -52.96 -20.26 0.06
C ASP A 299 -54.20 -20.86 -0.62
N HIS A 300 -55.39 -20.41 -0.23
CA HIS A 300 -56.63 -20.93 -0.80
C HIS A 300 -56.86 -20.43 -2.24
N VAL A 301 -56.41 -19.21 -2.57
CA VAL A 301 -56.45 -18.68 -3.93
C VAL A 301 -55.53 -19.52 -4.81
N ILE A 302 -54.31 -19.80 -4.35
CA ILE A 302 -53.33 -20.63 -5.07
C ILE A 302 -53.85 -22.06 -5.25
N THR A 303 -54.45 -22.64 -4.20
CA THR A 303 -55.07 -23.98 -4.26
C THR A 303 -56.20 -24.02 -5.28
N ALA A 304 -56.97 -22.95 -5.44
CA ALA A 304 -58.02 -22.91 -6.45
C ALA A 304 -57.44 -22.70 -7.87
N LEU A 305 -56.44 -21.83 -8.01
CA LEU A 305 -55.76 -21.56 -9.29
C LEU A 305 -54.96 -22.75 -9.81
N SER A 306 -54.49 -23.66 -8.95
CA SER A 306 -53.78 -24.88 -9.36
C SER A 306 -54.64 -25.82 -10.22
N HIS A 307 -55.96 -25.73 -10.11
CA HIS A 307 -56.91 -26.51 -10.89
C HIS A 307 -57.25 -25.85 -12.25
N TRP A 308 -56.74 -24.64 -12.53
CA TRP A 308 -57.07 -23.91 -13.75
C TRP A 308 -56.30 -24.42 -14.95
N SER A 309 -56.92 -24.32 -16.13
CA SER A 309 -56.18 -24.48 -17.36
C SER A 309 -55.21 -23.32 -17.53
N ILE A 310 -54.07 -23.58 -18.19
CA ILE A 310 -53.07 -22.52 -18.45
C ILE A 310 -53.67 -21.35 -19.25
N TYR A 311 -54.65 -21.61 -20.12
CA TYR A 311 -55.34 -20.57 -20.90
C TYR A 311 -56.20 -19.68 -20.02
N ASP A 312 -56.93 -20.25 -19.05
CA ASP A 312 -57.75 -19.49 -18.13
C ASP A 312 -56.87 -18.66 -17.18
N LEU A 313 -55.78 -19.25 -16.68
CA LEU A 313 -54.83 -18.55 -15.83
C LEU A 313 -54.15 -17.42 -16.61
N ARG A 314 -53.69 -17.67 -17.84
CA ARG A 314 -53.11 -16.64 -18.70
C ARG A 314 -54.10 -15.51 -18.99
N ALA A 315 -55.37 -15.83 -19.26
CA ALA A 315 -56.40 -14.81 -19.48
C ALA A 315 -56.69 -13.97 -18.22
N LEU A 316 -56.66 -14.60 -17.04
CA LEU A 316 -56.79 -13.89 -15.76
C LEU A 316 -55.59 -12.99 -15.50
N LEU A 317 -54.38 -13.54 -15.69
CA LEU A 317 -53.12 -12.84 -15.47
C LEU A 317 -52.90 -11.73 -16.51
N SER A 318 -53.30 -11.90 -17.78
CA SER A 318 -53.18 -10.85 -18.80
C SER A 318 -54.04 -9.63 -18.49
N ASP A 319 -55.19 -9.84 -17.84
CA ASP A 319 -56.01 -8.74 -17.34
C ASP A 319 -55.34 -8.00 -16.15
N LEU A 320 -54.25 -8.55 -15.59
CA LEU A 320 -53.40 -7.86 -14.63
C LEU A 320 -52.36 -6.94 -15.29
N GLU A 321 -52.01 -7.13 -16.56
CA GLU A 321 -51.01 -6.31 -17.27
C GLU A 321 -51.55 -4.95 -17.74
N GLY A 322 -52.87 -4.86 -17.97
CA GLY A 322 -53.48 -3.62 -18.44
C GLY A 322 -53.36 -2.49 -17.43
N ASN A 323 -53.77 -1.27 -17.80
CA ASN A 323 -53.98 -0.17 -16.84
C ASN A 323 -55.21 -0.43 -15.94
N THR A 324 -55.36 -1.68 -15.50
CA THR A 324 -56.42 -2.16 -14.66
C THR A 324 -56.18 -1.69 -13.23
N PRO A 325 -57.24 -1.60 -12.42
CA PRO A 325 -57.09 -1.22 -11.03
C PRO A 325 -56.18 -2.17 -10.26
N PHE A 326 -56.06 -3.42 -10.71
CA PHE A 326 -55.09 -4.39 -10.23
C PHE A 326 -53.64 -3.91 -10.46
N PHE A 327 -53.24 -3.59 -11.69
CA PHE A 327 -51.88 -3.06 -11.95
C PHE A 327 -51.62 -1.78 -11.17
N ARG A 328 -52.63 -0.91 -11.00
CA ARG A 328 -52.48 0.29 -10.18
C ARG A 328 -52.35 -0.03 -8.70
N ALA A 329 -53.10 -0.99 -8.17
CA ALA A 329 -52.94 -1.46 -6.79
C ALA A 329 -51.56 -2.13 -6.59
N LEU A 330 -51.09 -2.89 -7.59
CA LEU A 330 -49.73 -3.45 -7.64
C LEU A 330 -48.66 -2.35 -7.61
N SER A 331 -48.87 -1.27 -8.35
CA SER A 331 -47.86 -0.23 -8.59
C SER A 331 -48.06 1.04 -7.76
N ASN A 332 -49.07 1.13 -6.89
CA ASN A 332 -49.32 2.31 -6.05
C ASN A 332 -48.38 2.28 -4.82
N PRO A 333 -47.43 3.23 -4.70
CA PRO A 333 -46.50 3.31 -3.59
C PRO A 333 -47.17 3.93 -2.36
N THR A 334 -48.24 3.34 -1.84
CA THR A 334 -48.69 3.74 -0.51
C THR A 334 -47.63 3.27 0.48
N ALA A 335 -46.94 4.23 1.11
CA ALA A 335 -45.90 3.95 2.08
C ALA A 335 -46.39 2.90 3.09
N PRO A 336 -45.62 1.83 3.34
CA PRO A 336 -46.02 0.80 4.27
C PRO A 336 -46.30 1.45 5.63
N SER A 337 -47.46 1.15 6.22
CA SER A 337 -47.62 1.39 7.65
C SER A 337 -46.51 0.62 8.37
N ILE A 338 -45.75 1.31 9.22
CA ILE A 338 -44.57 0.77 9.91
C ILE A 338 -44.92 -0.60 10.50
N GLY A 339 -44.32 -1.66 9.97
CA GLY A 339 -44.45 -3.04 10.45
C GLY A 339 -45.41 -3.97 9.69
N SER A 340 -46.16 -3.49 8.68
CA SER A 340 -46.99 -4.37 7.83
C SER A 340 -46.42 -4.50 6.42
N PRO A 341 -46.33 -5.71 5.84
CA PRO A 341 -45.89 -5.91 4.47
C PRO A 341 -46.70 -5.06 3.48
N SER A 342 -46.00 -4.49 2.50
CA SER A 342 -46.66 -3.64 1.51
C SER A 342 -47.58 -4.45 0.61
N VAL A 343 -48.58 -3.80 -0.01
CA VAL A 343 -49.46 -4.47 -0.99
C VAL A 343 -48.63 -5.06 -2.14
N LEU A 344 -47.54 -4.40 -2.53
CA LEU A 344 -46.60 -4.89 -3.53
C LEU A 344 -45.89 -6.18 -3.07
N GLU A 345 -45.51 -6.30 -1.80
CA GLU A 345 -44.87 -7.51 -1.25
C GLU A 345 -45.82 -8.71 -1.29
N HIS A 346 -47.06 -8.54 -0.84
CA HIS A 346 -48.06 -9.62 -0.91
C HIS A 346 -48.35 -10.05 -2.35
N ASN A 347 -48.39 -9.10 -3.28
CA ASN A 347 -48.61 -9.40 -4.69
C ASN A 347 -47.44 -10.13 -5.33
N ILE A 348 -46.21 -9.78 -4.95
CA ILE A 348 -45.02 -10.50 -5.35
C ILE A 348 -45.06 -11.94 -4.78
N ASP A 349 -45.43 -12.13 -3.51
CA ASP A 349 -45.62 -13.47 -2.91
C ASP A 349 -46.71 -14.27 -3.63
N PHE A 350 -47.82 -13.64 -3.99
CA PHE A 350 -48.88 -14.27 -4.78
C PHE A 350 -48.37 -14.77 -6.13
N LEU A 351 -47.72 -13.92 -6.93
CA LEU A 351 -47.17 -14.31 -8.23
C LEU A 351 -46.07 -15.37 -8.07
N PHE A 352 -45.30 -15.33 -6.98
CA PHE A 352 -44.35 -16.38 -6.65
C PHE A 352 -45.02 -17.73 -6.45
N ARG A 353 -46.03 -17.80 -5.59
CA ARG A 353 -46.75 -19.05 -5.34
C ARG A 353 -47.49 -19.56 -6.58
N VAL A 354 -47.99 -18.67 -7.45
CA VAL A 354 -48.54 -19.09 -8.75
C VAL A 354 -47.46 -19.71 -9.63
N SER A 355 -46.25 -19.15 -9.63
CA SER A 355 -45.13 -19.65 -10.41
C SER A 355 -44.60 -21.01 -9.92
N GLU A 356 -44.78 -21.32 -8.63
CA GLU A 356 -44.42 -22.60 -8.02
C GLU A 356 -45.36 -23.76 -8.41
N LEU A 357 -46.55 -23.46 -8.96
CA LEU A 357 -47.53 -24.48 -9.39
C LEU A 357 -47.03 -25.34 -10.57
N GLY A 358 -46.10 -24.85 -11.38
CA GLY A 358 -45.56 -25.58 -12.52
C GLY A 358 -44.88 -24.70 -13.57
N ALA A 359 -44.17 -25.34 -14.51
CA ALA A 359 -43.41 -24.63 -15.56
C ALA A 359 -44.32 -23.79 -16.49
N SER A 360 -45.51 -24.29 -16.83
CA SER A 360 -46.48 -23.53 -17.64
C SER A 360 -47.00 -22.30 -16.90
N GLN A 361 -47.30 -22.41 -15.60
CA GLN A 361 -47.75 -21.30 -14.78
C GLN A 361 -46.65 -20.25 -14.61
N LEU A 362 -45.39 -20.68 -14.41
CA LEU A 362 -44.23 -19.80 -14.44
C LEU A 362 -44.13 -19.02 -15.75
N GLN A 363 -44.34 -19.69 -16.90
CA GLN A 363 -44.36 -19.03 -18.20
C GLN A 363 -45.46 -17.96 -18.26
N ALA A 364 -46.69 -18.27 -17.85
CA ALA A 364 -47.77 -17.29 -17.84
C ALA A 364 -47.48 -16.11 -16.90
N VAL A 365 -46.85 -16.34 -15.75
CA VAL A 365 -46.42 -15.27 -14.83
C VAL A 365 -45.38 -14.36 -15.48
N PHE A 366 -44.41 -14.90 -16.22
CA PHE A 366 -43.41 -14.10 -16.93
C PHE A 366 -43.97 -13.35 -18.15
N GLU A 367 -44.88 -13.96 -18.90
CA GLU A 367 -45.59 -13.31 -20.00
C GLU A 367 -46.39 -12.11 -19.52
N VAL A 368 -46.84 -12.14 -18.25
CA VAL A 368 -47.63 -11.08 -17.59
C VAL A 368 -46.74 -9.97 -17.00
N GLY A 369 -45.48 -9.92 -17.42
CA GLY A 369 -44.58 -8.83 -17.03
C GLY A 369 -44.11 -8.89 -15.58
N PHE A 370 -44.16 -10.06 -14.92
CA PHE A 370 -43.69 -10.23 -13.53
C PHE A 370 -42.26 -9.74 -13.31
N LEU A 371 -41.36 -9.95 -14.28
CA LEU A 371 -40.00 -9.40 -14.20
C LEU A 371 -39.99 -7.87 -14.16
N GLY A 372 -40.94 -7.19 -14.81
CA GLY A 372 -41.13 -5.75 -14.69
C GLY A 372 -41.68 -5.31 -13.34
N ILE A 373 -42.49 -6.15 -12.69
CA ILE A 373 -42.95 -5.91 -11.32
C ILE A 373 -41.77 -6.00 -10.35
N ILE A 374 -40.90 -7.00 -10.50
CA ILE A 374 -39.67 -7.13 -9.68
C ILE A 374 -38.72 -5.95 -9.93
N GLU A 375 -38.59 -5.49 -11.17
CA GLU A 375 -37.79 -4.31 -11.53
C GLU A 375 -38.29 -3.06 -10.80
N ASN A 376 -39.60 -2.78 -10.85
CA ASN A 376 -40.21 -1.66 -10.15
C ASN A 376 -40.11 -1.80 -8.62
N ALA A 377 -40.22 -3.03 -8.09
CA ALA A 377 -40.02 -3.30 -6.68
C ALA A 377 -38.57 -3.05 -6.24
N ASN A 378 -37.60 -3.40 -7.11
CA ASN A 378 -36.19 -3.08 -6.90
C ASN A 378 -35.94 -1.58 -6.85
N ASP A 379 -36.47 -0.82 -7.80
CA ASP A 379 -36.31 0.64 -7.87
C ASP A 379 -36.88 1.34 -6.63
N ARG A 380 -37.86 0.72 -5.98
CA ARG A 380 -38.50 1.20 -4.75
C ARG A 380 -37.92 0.63 -3.46
N SER A 381 -36.88 -0.20 -3.54
CA SER A 381 -36.25 -0.86 -2.39
C SER A 381 -37.24 -1.65 -1.51
N VAL A 382 -38.23 -2.29 -2.15
CA VAL A 382 -39.23 -3.12 -1.47
C VAL A 382 -38.57 -4.41 -0.98
N ALA A 383 -38.80 -4.78 0.28
CA ALA A 383 -38.17 -5.95 0.88
C ALA A 383 -38.94 -7.21 0.46
N TYR A 384 -38.28 -8.10 -0.26
CA TYR A 384 -38.82 -9.42 -0.58
C TYR A 384 -37.73 -10.49 -0.33
N GLU A 385 -38.14 -11.75 -0.20
CA GLU A 385 -37.20 -12.85 0.02
C GLU A 385 -36.41 -13.17 -1.26
N ASP A 386 -35.14 -12.75 -1.32
CA ASP A 386 -34.25 -13.08 -2.45
C ASP A 386 -34.15 -14.58 -2.69
N SER A 387 -34.31 -15.40 -1.64
CA SER A 387 -34.24 -16.86 -1.69
C SER A 387 -35.27 -17.46 -2.64
N ARG A 388 -36.39 -16.77 -2.89
CA ARG A 388 -37.42 -17.20 -3.85
C ARG A 388 -37.20 -16.62 -5.23
N ILE A 389 -36.79 -15.34 -5.30
CA ILE A 389 -36.67 -14.64 -6.58
C ILE A 389 -35.49 -15.17 -7.40
N VAL A 390 -34.32 -15.36 -6.78
CA VAL A 390 -33.11 -15.72 -7.52
C VAL A 390 -33.28 -17.08 -8.24
N PRO A 391 -33.78 -18.16 -7.61
CA PRO A 391 -34.06 -19.41 -8.33
C PRO A 391 -34.96 -19.24 -9.56
N LEU A 392 -35.94 -18.34 -9.48
CA LEU A 392 -36.87 -18.07 -10.57
C LEU A 392 -36.24 -17.26 -11.70
N LEU A 393 -35.37 -16.30 -11.39
CA LEU A 393 -34.58 -15.60 -12.40
C LEU A 393 -33.65 -16.54 -13.16
N PHE A 394 -33.23 -17.66 -12.56
CA PHE A 394 -32.39 -18.65 -13.24
C PHE A 394 -33.16 -19.55 -14.20
N LYS A 395 -34.49 -19.68 -14.07
CA LYS A 395 -35.29 -20.53 -14.97
C LYS A 395 -35.20 -20.10 -16.45
N PRO A 396 -35.32 -18.80 -16.81
CA PRO A 396 -35.10 -18.31 -18.17
C PRO A 396 -33.65 -18.36 -18.67
N LEU A 397 -32.67 -18.55 -17.77
CA LEU A 397 -31.25 -18.46 -18.13
C LEU A 397 -30.67 -19.80 -18.58
N LYS A 398 -31.37 -20.91 -18.28
CA LYS A 398 -31.01 -22.23 -18.78
C LYS A 398 -31.11 -22.25 -20.31
N SER A 399 -30.11 -22.83 -20.97
CA SER A 399 -30.03 -22.91 -22.44
C SER A 399 -31.25 -23.62 -23.04
N ASP A 400 -31.75 -24.67 -22.39
CA ASP A 400 -32.89 -25.47 -22.85
C ASP A 400 -34.27 -24.92 -22.39
N SER A 401 -34.35 -23.69 -21.89
CA SER A 401 -35.62 -23.13 -21.41
C SER A 401 -36.50 -22.60 -22.54
N ASP A 402 -37.78 -22.95 -22.54
CA ASP A 402 -38.81 -22.30 -23.39
C ASP A 402 -39.00 -20.80 -23.09
N LEU A 403 -38.36 -20.28 -22.03
CA LEU A 403 -38.50 -18.92 -21.53
C LEU A 403 -37.41 -17.96 -22.07
N GLN A 404 -36.72 -18.31 -23.16
CA GLN A 404 -35.64 -17.47 -23.74
C GLN A 404 -36.08 -16.01 -24.02
N ALA A 405 -37.36 -15.79 -24.36
CA ALA A 405 -37.90 -14.44 -24.56
C ALA A 405 -37.72 -13.51 -23.33
N HIS A 406 -37.66 -14.10 -22.13
CA HIS A 406 -37.50 -13.39 -20.87
C HIS A 406 -36.06 -13.36 -20.34
N ARG A 407 -35.14 -14.08 -21.00
CA ARG A 407 -33.72 -14.15 -20.62
C ARG A 407 -33.11 -12.77 -20.49
N SER A 408 -33.41 -11.86 -21.43
CA SER A 408 -32.82 -10.53 -21.39
C SER A 408 -33.16 -9.83 -20.07
N LYS A 409 -34.45 -9.74 -19.75
CA LYS A 409 -34.91 -9.05 -18.55
C LYS A 409 -34.46 -9.74 -17.25
N ALA A 410 -34.39 -11.07 -17.25
CA ALA A 410 -33.87 -11.82 -16.10
C ALA A 410 -32.39 -11.50 -15.80
N VAL A 411 -31.56 -11.38 -16.84
CA VAL A 411 -30.15 -10.96 -16.69
C VAL A 411 -30.05 -9.53 -16.17
N ASP A 412 -30.92 -8.60 -16.59
CA ASP A 412 -30.91 -7.21 -16.08
C ASP A 412 -31.20 -7.16 -14.58
N LEU A 413 -32.17 -7.95 -14.11
CA LEU A 413 -32.48 -8.05 -12.69
C LEU A 413 -31.36 -8.72 -11.89
N LEU A 414 -30.69 -9.73 -12.44
CA LEU A 414 -29.50 -10.31 -11.82
C LEU A 414 -28.37 -9.29 -11.72
N ILE A 415 -28.15 -8.50 -12.78
CA ILE A 415 -27.16 -7.42 -12.77
C ILE A 415 -27.46 -6.43 -11.64
N VAL A 416 -28.71 -5.96 -11.52
CA VAL A 416 -29.09 -5.04 -10.43
C VAL A 416 -28.76 -5.63 -9.05
N ARG A 417 -28.95 -6.94 -8.85
CA ARG A 417 -28.55 -7.61 -7.61
C ARG A 417 -27.05 -7.74 -7.41
N ILE A 418 -26.30 -8.07 -8.47
CA ILE A 418 -24.84 -8.13 -8.44
C ILE A 418 -24.26 -6.75 -8.09
N LEU A 419 -24.83 -5.68 -8.66
CA LEU A 419 -24.44 -4.31 -8.37
C LEU A 419 -24.72 -3.92 -6.91
N ARG A 420 -25.81 -4.43 -6.32
CA ARG A 420 -26.10 -4.29 -4.88
C ARG A 420 -25.25 -5.20 -3.98
N ARG A 421 -24.31 -5.98 -4.54
CA ARG A 421 -23.43 -6.94 -3.85
C ARG A 421 -24.16 -8.03 -3.06
N ASN A 422 -25.42 -8.30 -3.41
CA ASN A 422 -26.20 -9.39 -2.81
C ASN A 422 -26.04 -10.67 -3.64
N THR A 423 -24.85 -11.28 -3.56
CA THR A 423 -24.43 -12.35 -4.49
C THR A 423 -24.43 -13.74 -3.87
N THR A 424 -24.61 -13.89 -2.56
CA THR A 424 -24.46 -15.19 -1.86
C THR A 424 -25.37 -16.27 -2.44
N GLN A 425 -26.66 -15.95 -2.63
CA GLN A 425 -27.63 -16.87 -3.22
C GLN A 425 -27.44 -17.07 -4.72
N ILE A 426 -26.97 -16.05 -5.44
CA ILE A 426 -26.63 -16.18 -6.86
C ILE A 426 -25.48 -17.17 -7.01
N LEU A 427 -24.45 -17.07 -6.17
CA LEU A 427 -23.29 -17.96 -6.20
C LEU A 427 -23.66 -19.41 -5.85
N SER A 428 -24.55 -19.64 -4.86
CA SER A 428 -24.98 -21.01 -4.53
C SER A 428 -25.77 -21.66 -5.67
N LEU A 429 -26.56 -20.89 -6.43
CA LEU A 429 -27.27 -21.39 -7.60
C LEU A 429 -26.36 -21.57 -8.82
N LEU A 430 -25.36 -20.69 -9.01
CA LEU A 430 -24.36 -20.87 -10.07
C LEU A 430 -23.49 -22.12 -9.83
N ALA A 431 -23.26 -22.51 -8.58
CA ALA A 431 -22.58 -23.77 -8.26
C ALA A 431 -23.35 -25.01 -8.71
N LEU A 432 -24.66 -24.90 -8.93
CA LEU A 432 -25.51 -25.95 -9.46
C LEU A 432 -25.73 -25.82 -10.98
N CYS A 433 -25.18 -24.79 -11.63
CA CYS A 433 -25.34 -24.57 -13.06
C CYS A 433 -24.26 -25.31 -13.85
N ASP A 434 -24.68 -25.93 -14.96
CA ASP A 434 -23.74 -26.54 -15.89
C ASP A 434 -22.91 -25.46 -16.59
N SER A 435 -21.67 -25.82 -16.95
CA SER A 435 -20.75 -24.94 -17.67
C SER A 435 -21.34 -24.37 -18.98
N LYS A 436 -22.26 -25.11 -19.62
CA LYS A 436 -22.98 -24.70 -20.83
C LYS A 436 -23.94 -23.52 -20.61
N ASP A 437 -24.54 -23.40 -19.43
CA ASP A 437 -25.45 -22.31 -19.06
C ASP A 437 -24.67 -21.13 -18.46
N LEU A 438 -23.60 -21.44 -17.72
CA LEU A 438 -22.79 -20.45 -17.02
C LEU A 438 -22.02 -19.53 -17.98
N GLU A 439 -21.42 -20.07 -19.05
CA GLU A 439 -20.61 -19.27 -19.99
C GLU A 439 -21.44 -18.20 -20.71
N PRO A 440 -22.58 -18.52 -21.34
CA PRO A 440 -23.43 -17.53 -22.00
C PRO A 440 -23.98 -16.48 -21.02
N LEU A 441 -24.32 -16.88 -19.78
CA LEU A 441 -24.80 -15.98 -18.76
C LEU A 441 -23.74 -14.95 -18.35
N LEU A 442 -22.52 -15.40 -18.03
CA LEU A 442 -21.42 -14.48 -17.69
C LEU A 442 -21.07 -13.57 -18.86
N ARG A 443 -21.12 -14.09 -20.09
CA ARG A 443 -20.91 -13.29 -21.30
C ARG A 443 -21.98 -12.21 -21.46
N ASP A 444 -23.25 -12.52 -21.20
CA ASP A 444 -24.36 -11.55 -21.23
C ASP A 444 -24.19 -10.48 -20.14
N ILE A 445 -23.78 -10.88 -18.94
CA ILE A 445 -23.49 -9.95 -17.83
C ILE A 445 -22.34 -9.01 -18.21
N PHE A 446 -21.22 -9.54 -18.70
CA PHE A 446 -20.09 -8.72 -19.14
C PHE A 446 -20.43 -7.83 -20.34
N LYS A 447 -21.29 -8.28 -21.27
CA LYS A 447 -21.72 -7.46 -22.40
C LYS A 447 -22.53 -6.23 -21.96
N ARG A 448 -23.32 -6.34 -20.89
CA ARG A 448 -24.19 -5.26 -20.41
C ARG A 448 -23.53 -4.32 -19.42
N VAL A 449 -22.65 -4.84 -18.57
CA VAL A 449 -22.06 -4.09 -17.46
C VAL A 449 -20.55 -3.92 -17.60
N GLY A 450 -19.93 -4.72 -18.46
CA GLY A 450 -18.50 -4.60 -18.73
C GLY A 450 -18.16 -3.27 -19.39
N PRO A 451 -16.86 -2.91 -19.39
CA PRO A 451 -16.40 -1.69 -20.01
C PRO A 451 -16.85 -1.58 -21.47
N ARG A 452 -17.25 -0.37 -21.89
CA ARG A 452 -17.53 -0.06 -23.30
C ARG A 452 -16.33 -0.49 -24.17
N GLY A 453 -16.59 -1.38 -25.12
CA GLY A 453 -15.58 -2.04 -25.95
C GLY A 453 -15.65 -3.56 -25.86
N PHE A 454 -16.11 -4.12 -24.74
CA PHE A 454 -16.22 -5.56 -24.54
C PHE A 454 -17.21 -6.23 -25.52
N ASN A 455 -16.75 -7.19 -26.33
CA ASN A 455 -17.56 -8.06 -27.21
C ASN A 455 -18.49 -7.35 -28.22
N SER A 456 -17.99 -6.39 -29.02
CA SER A 456 -18.75 -5.91 -30.19
C SER A 456 -18.92 -6.97 -31.28
N ASP A 457 -18.04 -7.97 -31.36
CA ASP A 457 -18.19 -9.14 -32.23
C ASP A 457 -17.54 -10.39 -31.60
N PRO A 458 -18.28 -11.48 -31.32
CA PRO A 458 -17.73 -12.70 -30.72
C PRO A 458 -16.74 -13.45 -31.64
N ASN A 459 -16.74 -13.16 -32.94
CA ASN A 459 -15.84 -13.79 -33.91
C ASN A 459 -14.59 -12.95 -34.20
N VAL A 460 -14.60 -11.66 -33.85
CA VAL A 460 -13.40 -10.82 -33.97
C VAL A 460 -12.65 -10.90 -32.65
N PRO A 461 -11.42 -11.43 -32.63
CA PRO A 461 -10.62 -11.39 -31.41
C PRO A 461 -10.57 -9.93 -30.94
N PHE A 462 -10.81 -9.70 -29.64
CA PHE A 462 -10.69 -8.39 -29.02
C PHE A 462 -9.27 -7.86 -29.28
N ILE A 463 -9.12 -7.13 -30.39
CA ILE A 463 -7.97 -6.30 -30.68
C ILE A 463 -8.43 -4.96 -30.14
N PRO A 464 -7.99 -4.54 -28.93
CA PRO A 464 -8.19 -3.16 -28.55
C PRO A 464 -7.66 -2.34 -29.72
N GLN A 465 -8.52 -1.56 -30.37
CA GLN A 465 -8.12 -0.68 -31.46
C GLN A 465 -7.19 0.39 -30.84
N ARG A 466 -5.92 0.00 -30.60
CA ARG A 466 -4.87 0.84 -30.02
C ARG A 466 -4.57 2.06 -30.90
N GLN A 467 -5.14 2.13 -32.11
CA GLN A 467 -4.83 3.13 -33.12
C GLN A 467 -5.72 4.38 -33.06
N HIS A 468 -6.80 4.41 -32.28
CA HIS A 468 -7.52 5.66 -31.99
C HIS A 468 -7.26 6.11 -30.56
N VAL A 469 -6.02 6.58 -30.35
CA VAL A 469 -5.64 7.68 -29.46
C VAL A 469 -6.62 7.97 -28.30
N PHE A 470 -6.40 7.32 -27.15
CA PHE A 470 -6.97 7.70 -25.84
C PHE A 470 -6.29 8.98 -25.28
N HIS A 471 -6.08 10.00 -26.12
CA HIS A 471 -5.65 11.33 -25.69
C HIS A 471 -6.81 12.34 -25.61
N SER A 472 -8.06 11.87 -25.50
CA SER A 472 -9.13 12.78 -25.12
C SER A 472 -9.01 13.12 -23.64
N ARG A 473 -8.20 14.13 -23.36
CA ARG A 473 -8.19 14.88 -22.10
C ARG A 473 -9.53 15.61 -21.87
N ASP A 474 -10.41 15.62 -22.88
CA ASP A 474 -11.61 16.47 -22.96
C ASP A 474 -12.95 15.72 -23.21
N GLY A 475 -13.09 14.42 -22.92
CA GLY A 475 -14.35 13.74 -23.27
C GLY A 475 -14.72 12.49 -22.50
N LEU A 476 -15.29 12.70 -21.30
CA LEU A 476 -16.26 11.88 -20.58
C LEU A 476 -16.71 10.56 -21.26
N TYR A 477 -15.88 9.53 -21.23
CA TYR A 477 -16.44 8.18 -21.12
C TYR A 477 -16.79 7.99 -19.66
N HIS A 478 -18.08 8.05 -19.31
CA HIS A 478 -18.58 7.61 -18.00
C HIS A 478 -18.30 6.12 -17.85
N PHE A 479 -17.08 5.78 -17.44
CA PHE A 479 -16.74 4.47 -16.94
C PHE A 479 -17.35 4.38 -15.55
N ASP A 480 -18.44 3.63 -15.43
CA ASP A 480 -19.07 3.36 -14.13
C ASP A 480 -18.19 2.35 -13.38
N GLN A 481 -17.24 2.90 -12.62
CA GLN A 481 -16.25 2.14 -11.89
C GLN A 481 -16.89 1.21 -10.87
N GLU A 482 -17.92 1.67 -10.17
CA GLU A 482 -18.60 0.87 -9.16
C GLU A 482 -19.30 -0.34 -9.79
N ARG A 483 -19.95 -0.15 -10.95
CA ARG A 483 -20.59 -1.24 -11.67
C ARG A 483 -19.59 -2.28 -12.17
N THR A 484 -18.52 -1.80 -12.82
CA THR A 484 -17.52 -2.71 -13.39
C THR A 484 -16.81 -3.49 -12.27
N VAL A 485 -16.40 -2.82 -11.20
CA VAL A 485 -15.74 -3.48 -10.05
C VAL A 485 -16.68 -4.51 -9.41
N SER A 486 -17.96 -4.20 -9.22
CA SER A 486 -18.92 -5.14 -8.62
C SER A 486 -19.10 -6.41 -9.46
N VAL A 487 -19.16 -6.27 -10.80
CA VAL A 487 -19.23 -7.41 -11.71
C VAL A 487 -17.92 -8.19 -11.77
N MET A 488 -16.76 -7.52 -11.71
CA MET A 488 -15.48 -8.22 -11.66
C MET A 488 -15.29 -8.98 -10.34
N LEU A 489 -15.71 -8.40 -9.22
CA LEU A 489 -15.70 -9.10 -7.92
C LEU A 489 -16.62 -10.31 -7.94
N PHE A 490 -17.82 -10.16 -8.53
CA PHE A 490 -18.76 -11.27 -8.69
C PHE A 490 -18.18 -12.39 -9.56
N ALA A 491 -17.62 -12.07 -10.73
CA ALA A 491 -16.99 -13.06 -11.60
C ALA A 491 -15.78 -13.74 -10.92
N GLY A 492 -14.99 -12.98 -10.15
CA GLY A 492 -13.95 -13.54 -9.30
C GLY A 492 -14.50 -14.54 -8.27
N SER A 493 -15.62 -14.22 -7.61
CA SER A 493 -16.29 -15.16 -6.70
C SER A 493 -16.82 -16.39 -7.42
N VAL A 494 -17.37 -16.26 -8.64
CA VAL A 494 -17.78 -17.41 -9.46
C VAL A 494 -16.59 -18.31 -9.79
N SER A 495 -15.42 -17.73 -10.05
CA SER A 495 -14.20 -18.46 -10.36
C SER A 495 -13.63 -19.29 -9.19
N GLN A 496 -14.11 -19.06 -7.96
CA GLN A 496 -13.77 -19.82 -6.76
C GLN A 496 -14.69 -21.02 -6.51
N ILE A 497 -15.82 -21.13 -7.22
CA ILE A 497 -16.81 -22.19 -7.00
C ILE A 497 -16.26 -23.57 -7.38
N SER A 498 -15.69 -23.69 -8.58
CA SER A 498 -15.07 -24.92 -9.09
C SER A 498 -14.01 -24.60 -10.15
N GLU A 499 -13.20 -25.59 -10.54
CA GLU A 499 -12.23 -25.43 -11.64
C GLU A 499 -12.95 -25.22 -12.99
N GLU A 500 -14.08 -25.90 -13.23
CA GLU A 500 -14.89 -25.68 -14.43
C GLU A 500 -15.45 -24.26 -14.47
N ALA A 501 -15.96 -23.76 -13.34
CA ALA A 501 -16.43 -22.39 -13.21
C ALA A 501 -15.30 -21.38 -13.46
N PHE A 502 -14.09 -21.64 -12.97
CA PHE A 502 -12.89 -20.86 -13.28
C PHE A 502 -12.65 -20.80 -14.80
N GLN A 503 -12.60 -21.95 -15.48
CA GLN A 503 -12.40 -22.00 -16.93
C GLN A 503 -13.51 -21.26 -17.70
N VAL A 504 -14.75 -21.37 -17.23
CA VAL A 504 -15.91 -20.66 -17.82
C VAL A 504 -15.80 -19.15 -17.66
N VAL A 505 -15.39 -18.65 -16.48
CA VAL A 505 -15.14 -17.22 -16.24
C VAL A 505 -14.07 -16.68 -17.19
N ILE A 506 -12.99 -17.45 -17.41
CA ILE A 506 -11.95 -17.07 -18.36
C ILE A 506 -12.47 -17.07 -19.80
N LYS A 507 -13.22 -18.10 -20.22
CA LYS A 507 -13.84 -18.18 -21.56
C LYS A 507 -14.86 -17.08 -21.83
N ALA A 508 -15.59 -16.64 -20.79
CA ALA A 508 -16.53 -15.53 -20.88
C ALA A 508 -15.83 -14.17 -21.13
N GLY A 509 -14.50 -14.11 -21.01
CA GLY A 509 -13.68 -12.94 -21.30
C GLY A 509 -13.27 -12.13 -20.06
N PHE A 510 -13.19 -12.74 -18.87
CA PHE A 510 -12.81 -12.02 -17.65
C PHE A 510 -11.45 -11.30 -17.77
N LEU A 511 -10.45 -11.92 -18.41
CA LEU A 511 -9.15 -11.26 -18.65
C LEU A 511 -9.25 -10.08 -19.60
N ASP A 512 -10.08 -10.17 -20.63
CA ASP A 512 -10.33 -9.06 -21.55
C ASP A 512 -10.95 -7.88 -20.80
N ALA A 513 -11.89 -8.14 -19.89
CA ALA A 513 -12.51 -7.11 -19.07
C ALA A 513 -11.47 -6.45 -18.14
N LEU A 514 -10.60 -7.25 -17.49
CA LEU A 514 -9.51 -6.72 -16.67
C LEU A 514 -8.50 -5.90 -17.49
N LEU A 515 -8.16 -6.32 -18.71
CA LEU A 515 -7.27 -5.58 -19.60
C LEU A 515 -7.86 -4.24 -20.00
N VAL A 516 -9.18 -4.19 -20.21
CA VAL A 516 -9.85 -2.92 -20.49
C VAL A 516 -9.87 -2.03 -19.24
N VAL A 517 -10.16 -2.57 -18.05
CA VAL A 517 -10.04 -1.82 -16.78
C VAL A 517 -8.63 -1.23 -16.62
N GLN A 518 -7.60 -2.02 -16.91
CA GLN A 518 -6.21 -1.54 -16.89
C GLN A 518 -5.93 -0.48 -17.97
N SER A 519 -6.54 -0.57 -19.15
CA SER A 519 -6.37 0.44 -20.21
C SER A 519 -6.91 1.83 -19.83
N TYR A 520 -7.83 1.88 -18.86
CA TYR A 520 -8.30 3.12 -18.22
C TYR A 520 -7.44 3.54 -17.00
N ASP A 521 -6.24 2.97 -16.85
CA ASP A 521 -5.29 3.21 -15.75
C ASP A 521 -5.86 2.95 -14.34
N MET A 522 -6.82 2.03 -14.24
CA MET A 522 -7.35 1.61 -12.94
C MET A 522 -6.60 0.41 -12.38
N SER A 523 -6.40 0.41 -11.06
CA SER A 523 -5.85 -0.73 -10.34
C SER A 523 -6.83 -1.90 -10.35
N ILE A 524 -6.33 -3.07 -10.74
CA ILE A 524 -7.04 -4.35 -10.57
C ILE A 524 -6.53 -5.15 -9.36
N HIS A 525 -5.62 -4.56 -8.57
CA HIS A 525 -4.99 -5.19 -7.40
C HIS A 525 -6.02 -5.78 -6.44
N ALA A 526 -7.07 -5.02 -6.08
CA ALA A 526 -8.07 -5.48 -5.11
C ALA A 526 -8.85 -6.72 -5.59
N ILE A 527 -9.07 -6.83 -6.91
CA ILE A 527 -9.76 -7.97 -7.51
C ILE A 527 -8.80 -9.16 -7.55
N ASP A 528 -7.63 -8.99 -8.15
CA ASP A 528 -6.71 -10.11 -8.35
C ASP A 528 -6.07 -10.59 -7.03
N LYS A 529 -5.80 -9.73 -6.05
CA LYS A 529 -5.36 -10.14 -4.70
C LYS A 529 -6.34 -11.10 -4.02
N ARG A 530 -7.64 -10.91 -4.23
CA ARG A 530 -8.68 -11.74 -3.62
C ARG A 530 -8.85 -13.09 -4.31
N PHE A 531 -8.67 -13.14 -5.62
CA PHE A 531 -9.03 -14.30 -6.44
C PHE A 531 -7.84 -15.02 -7.08
N ASN A 532 -6.68 -14.38 -7.07
CA ASN A 532 -5.41 -14.83 -7.62
C ASN A 532 -5.49 -15.35 -9.07
N VAL A 533 -6.30 -14.69 -9.90
CA VAL A 533 -6.68 -15.17 -11.23
C VAL A 533 -5.49 -15.14 -12.18
N ILE A 534 -4.70 -14.08 -12.15
CA ILE A 534 -3.52 -13.91 -12.99
C ILE A 534 -2.52 -15.06 -12.74
N LEU A 535 -2.14 -15.28 -11.48
CA LEU A 535 -1.18 -16.32 -11.13
C LEU A 535 -1.73 -17.72 -11.39
N ARG A 536 -3.02 -17.97 -11.14
CA ARG A 536 -3.64 -19.29 -11.43
C ARG A 536 -3.59 -19.64 -12.91
N ILE A 537 -3.71 -18.66 -13.81
CA ILE A 537 -3.56 -18.85 -15.26
C ILE A 537 -2.11 -19.02 -15.69
N LEU A 538 -1.19 -18.28 -15.04
CA LEU A 538 0.24 -18.34 -15.33
C LEU A 538 0.90 -19.60 -14.78
N ARG A 539 0.28 -20.28 -13.81
CA ARG A 539 0.70 -21.61 -13.39
C ARG A 539 0.74 -22.56 -14.60
N PRO A 540 1.74 -23.43 -14.75
CA PRO A 540 1.80 -24.39 -15.85
C PRO A 540 0.52 -25.23 -15.89
N GLY A 541 -0.20 -25.14 -17.01
CA GLY A 541 -1.51 -25.74 -17.15
C GLY A 541 -2.00 -25.74 -18.59
N THR A 542 -3.27 -26.09 -18.79
CA THR A 542 -3.90 -26.33 -20.10
C THR A 542 -4.41 -25.05 -20.78
N HIS A 543 -4.20 -23.87 -20.18
CA HIS A 543 -4.61 -22.61 -20.77
C HIS A 543 -3.88 -22.32 -22.08
N SER A 544 -4.61 -21.83 -23.08
CA SER A 544 -4.03 -21.45 -24.37
C SER A 544 -2.96 -20.35 -24.21
N ASN A 545 -1.97 -20.33 -25.10
CA ASN A 545 -0.92 -19.30 -25.12
C ASN A 545 -1.50 -17.88 -25.19
N ARG A 546 -2.67 -17.71 -25.83
CA ARG A 546 -3.37 -16.42 -25.88
C ARG A 546 -3.84 -15.96 -24.50
N VAL A 547 -4.52 -16.83 -23.76
CA VAL A 547 -5.02 -16.55 -22.40
C VAL A 547 -3.85 -16.31 -21.44
N ARG A 548 -2.79 -17.12 -21.54
CA ARG A 548 -1.56 -16.90 -20.76
C ARG A 548 -0.91 -15.56 -21.07
N LYS A 549 -0.83 -15.18 -22.34
CA LYS A 549 -0.30 -13.86 -22.74
C LYS A 549 -1.13 -12.72 -22.15
N GLN A 550 -2.46 -12.81 -22.16
CA GLN A 550 -3.33 -11.81 -21.53
C GLN A 550 -3.07 -11.69 -20.02
N ALA A 551 -2.96 -12.82 -19.31
CA ALA A 551 -2.63 -12.83 -17.89
C ALA A 551 -1.23 -12.24 -17.63
N LEU A 552 -0.26 -12.53 -18.50
CA LEU A 552 1.08 -11.98 -18.43
C LEU A 552 1.11 -10.47 -18.68
N ASP A 553 0.33 -9.97 -19.64
CA ASP A 553 0.18 -8.54 -19.90
C ASP A 553 -0.41 -7.84 -18.67
N LEU A 554 -1.43 -8.44 -18.03
CA LEU A 554 -2.01 -7.94 -16.78
C LEU A 554 -0.98 -7.91 -15.64
N LEU A 555 -0.19 -8.99 -15.50
CA LEU A 555 0.88 -9.10 -14.50
C LEU A 555 1.93 -8.00 -14.69
N VAL A 556 2.45 -7.88 -15.91
CA VAL A 556 3.45 -6.86 -16.28
C VAL A 556 2.94 -5.46 -15.95
N PHE A 557 1.68 -5.17 -16.27
CA PHE A 557 1.08 -3.89 -15.93
C PHE A 557 1.02 -3.66 -14.40
N GLN A 558 0.59 -4.66 -13.62
CA GLN A 558 0.57 -4.55 -12.15
C GLN A 558 1.98 -4.37 -11.56
N ILE A 559 2.98 -5.07 -12.11
CA ILE A 559 4.38 -4.91 -11.73
C ILE A 559 4.83 -3.47 -12.00
N CYS A 560 4.54 -2.95 -13.19
CA CYS A 560 4.83 -1.57 -13.56
C CYS A 560 4.11 -0.54 -12.67
N ARG A 561 2.93 -0.84 -12.11
CA ARG A 561 2.29 0.01 -11.10
C ARG A 561 2.84 -0.16 -9.68
N GLY A 562 3.67 -1.17 -9.42
CA GLY A 562 4.17 -1.49 -8.08
C GLY A 562 3.13 -2.23 -7.22
N GLU A 563 2.04 -2.70 -7.83
CA GLU A 563 0.91 -3.32 -7.15
C GLU A 563 1.03 -4.84 -7.05
N ALA A 564 2.00 -5.45 -7.72
CA ALA A 564 2.18 -6.90 -7.79
C ALA A 564 2.85 -7.51 -6.53
N ARG A 565 3.27 -6.73 -5.52
CA ARG A 565 4.02 -7.26 -4.36
C ARG A 565 3.28 -8.39 -3.61
N TYR A 566 1.95 -8.32 -3.49
CA TYR A 566 1.16 -9.39 -2.85
C TYR A 566 1.25 -10.75 -3.56
N MET A 567 1.59 -10.74 -4.86
CA MET A 567 1.73 -11.97 -5.63
C MET A 567 2.95 -12.77 -5.20
N LEU A 568 3.98 -12.13 -4.64
CA LEU A 568 5.22 -12.80 -4.21
C LEU A 568 4.95 -13.86 -3.14
N GLU A 569 4.02 -13.60 -2.21
CA GLU A 569 3.61 -14.59 -1.19
C GLU A 569 3.00 -15.85 -1.84
N ASN A 570 2.12 -15.66 -2.82
CA ASN A 570 1.49 -16.78 -3.54
C ASN A 570 2.48 -17.51 -4.46
N VAL A 571 3.42 -16.78 -5.06
CA VAL A 571 4.46 -17.34 -5.94
C VAL A 571 5.54 -18.07 -5.13
N ALA A 572 5.74 -17.74 -3.85
CA ALA A 572 6.68 -18.45 -2.98
C ALA A 572 6.32 -19.92 -2.76
N GLU A 573 5.04 -20.28 -2.91
CA GLU A 573 4.55 -21.67 -2.83
C GLU A 573 4.74 -22.46 -4.14
N TRP A 574 5.24 -21.82 -5.21
CA TRP A 574 5.41 -22.47 -6.51
C TRP A 574 6.68 -23.31 -6.57
N SER A 575 6.64 -24.37 -7.37
CA SER A 575 7.82 -25.17 -7.65
C SER A 575 8.79 -24.42 -8.56
N ASN A 576 10.08 -24.78 -8.49
CA ASN A 576 11.14 -24.14 -9.28
C ASN A 576 10.88 -24.17 -10.80
N ILE A 577 10.17 -25.17 -11.32
CA ILE A 577 9.81 -25.27 -12.75
C ILE A 577 8.78 -24.20 -13.12
N GLU A 578 7.78 -23.99 -12.26
CA GLU A 578 6.73 -22.97 -12.45
C GLU A 578 7.34 -21.56 -12.36
N LEU A 579 8.19 -21.35 -11.35
CA LEU A 579 8.96 -20.12 -11.16
C LEU A 579 9.86 -19.82 -12.36
N SER A 580 10.61 -20.81 -12.82
CA SER A 580 11.47 -20.68 -14.00
C SER A 580 10.69 -20.21 -15.21
N ARG A 581 9.57 -20.87 -15.50
CA ARG A 581 8.73 -20.52 -16.65
C ARG A 581 8.18 -19.10 -16.56
N VAL A 582 7.60 -18.71 -15.42
CA VAL A 582 7.00 -17.36 -15.28
C VAL A 582 8.07 -16.27 -15.32
N ILE A 583 9.25 -16.51 -14.73
CA ILE A 583 10.38 -15.59 -14.80
C ILE A 583 10.84 -15.39 -16.25
N TRP A 584 10.98 -16.47 -17.01
CA TRP A 584 11.32 -16.39 -18.44
C TRP A 584 10.24 -15.68 -19.26
N GLU A 585 8.95 -15.96 -19.00
CA GLU A 585 7.82 -15.31 -19.66
C GLU A 585 7.78 -13.80 -19.36
N ILE A 586 7.97 -13.39 -18.10
CA ILE A 586 8.08 -11.97 -17.71
C ILE A 586 9.26 -11.32 -18.42
N SER A 587 10.46 -11.90 -18.32
CA SER A 587 11.67 -11.35 -18.93
C SER A 587 11.55 -11.23 -20.45
N ALA A 588 10.85 -12.15 -21.11
CA ALA A 588 10.59 -12.09 -22.55
C ALA A 588 9.68 -10.91 -22.96
N GLN A 589 8.80 -10.43 -22.08
CA GLN A 589 7.98 -9.22 -22.33
C GLN A 589 8.80 -7.93 -22.28
N PHE A 590 10.04 -7.99 -21.80
CA PHE A 590 10.94 -6.86 -21.73
C PHE A 590 12.19 -7.15 -22.59
N PRO A 591 12.10 -6.97 -23.92
CA PRO A 591 13.23 -7.12 -24.85
C PRO A 591 14.54 -6.42 -24.43
N PRO A 592 14.53 -5.26 -23.71
CA PRO A 592 15.76 -4.65 -23.21
C PRO A 592 16.54 -5.55 -22.23
N MET A 593 15.91 -6.49 -21.53
CA MET A 593 16.61 -7.46 -20.65
C MET A 593 17.50 -8.43 -21.44
N CYS A 594 17.08 -8.78 -22.66
CA CYS A 594 17.79 -9.74 -23.51
C CYS A 594 18.67 -9.07 -24.57
N ASN A 595 18.50 -7.76 -24.85
CA ASN A 595 19.24 -7.04 -25.88
C ASN A 595 19.78 -5.68 -25.40
N ARG A 596 21.10 -5.61 -25.18
CA ARG A 596 21.83 -4.41 -24.75
C ARG A 596 21.60 -3.18 -25.65
N ARG A 597 21.44 -3.36 -26.96
CA ARG A 597 21.20 -2.23 -27.89
C ARG A 597 19.82 -1.60 -27.67
N ALA A 598 18.82 -2.40 -27.34
CA ALA A 598 17.47 -1.91 -27.05
C ALA A 598 17.41 -1.08 -25.75
N LEU A 599 18.23 -1.41 -24.74
CA LEU A 599 18.44 -0.55 -23.56
C LEU A 599 19.06 0.79 -23.95
N GLU A 600 20.15 0.75 -24.74
CA GLU A 600 20.85 1.96 -25.19
C GLU A 600 19.94 2.89 -26.02
N ASP A 601 19.04 2.33 -26.84
CA ASP A 601 18.07 3.11 -27.62
C ASP A 601 16.88 3.62 -26.80
N LEU A 602 16.47 2.91 -25.73
CA LEU A 602 15.44 3.37 -24.79
C LEU A 602 15.91 4.62 -24.04
N PHE A 603 17.17 4.65 -23.59
CA PHE A 603 17.75 5.75 -22.82
C PHE A 603 18.24 6.93 -23.68
N LYS A 604 18.24 6.82 -25.01
CA LYS A 604 18.52 7.94 -25.95
C LYS A 604 17.29 8.82 -26.27
N ARG A 605 16.10 8.46 -25.77
CA ARG A 605 14.83 9.18 -26.02
C ARG A 605 14.73 10.46 -25.16
N PRO A 606 13.87 11.44 -25.51
CA PRO A 606 13.71 12.70 -24.76
C PRO A 606 13.36 12.49 -23.27
N GLU A 607 13.90 13.36 -22.40
CA GLU A 607 13.94 13.21 -20.92
C GLU A 607 12.61 12.83 -20.26
N GLN A 608 11.47 13.35 -20.74
CA GLN A 608 10.15 13.06 -20.18
C GLN A 608 9.69 11.60 -20.41
N ALA A 609 10.04 11.00 -21.54
CA ALA A 609 9.76 9.59 -21.81
C ALA A 609 10.72 8.67 -21.03
N VAL A 610 11.93 9.15 -20.74
CA VAL A 610 12.95 8.43 -19.98
C VAL A 610 12.54 8.28 -18.51
N ALA A 611 12.00 9.34 -17.88
CA ALA A 611 11.58 9.30 -16.47
C ALA A 611 10.49 8.25 -16.18
N LEU A 612 9.45 8.19 -17.01
CA LEU A 612 8.38 7.19 -16.90
C LEU A 612 8.90 5.77 -17.13
N SER A 613 9.78 5.58 -18.13
CA SER A 613 10.39 4.27 -18.40
C SER A 613 11.29 3.77 -17.25
N ALA A 614 11.99 4.69 -16.57
CA ALA A 614 12.86 4.36 -15.44
C ALA A 614 12.06 3.87 -14.23
N VAL A 615 10.94 4.52 -13.90
CA VAL A 615 10.06 4.09 -12.78
C VAL A 615 9.47 2.70 -13.03
N TYR A 616 8.98 2.45 -14.25
CA TYR A 616 8.43 1.13 -14.61
C TYR A 616 9.50 0.03 -14.55
N LEU A 617 10.71 0.33 -15.03
CA LEU A 617 11.82 -0.61 -15.01
C LEU A 617 12.33 -0.85 -13.57
N GLN A 618 12.37 0.18 -12.73
CA GLN A 618 12.72 0.05 -11.31
C GLN A 618 11.73 -0.85 -10.55
N ARG A 619 10.42 -0.67 -10.77
CA ARG A 619 9.40 -1.51 -10.13
C ARG A 619 9.45 -2.96 -10.61
N LEU A 620 9.73 -3.17 -11.90
CA LEU A 620 10.02 -4.49 -12.44
C LEU A 620 11.25 -5.12 -11.78
N LEU A 621 12.32 -4.35 -11.60
CA LEU A 621 13.52 -4.85 -10.92
C LEU A 621 13.26 -5.15 -9.44
N SER A 622 12.48 -4.33 -8.73
CA SER A 622 12.06 -4.63 -7.34
C SER A 622 11.22 -5.92 -7.29
N PHE A 623 10.27 -6.11 -8.21
CA PHE A 623 9.49 -7.35 -8.26
C PHE A 623 10.34 -8.59 -8.56
N MET A 624 11.24 -8.50 -9.55
CA MET A 624 12.17 -9.59 -9.88
C MET A 624 13.16 -9.85 -8.74
N ALA A 625 13.56 -8.82 -7.99
CA ALA A 625 14.35 -8.98 -6.79
C ALA A 625 13.58 -9.72 -5.69
N GLY A 626 12.30 -9.40 -5.50
CA GLY A 626 11.40 -10.15 -4.63
C GLY A 626 11.27 -11.62 -5.04
N LEU A 627 11.15 -11.93 -6.32
CA LEU A 627 11.15 -13.31 -6.81
C LEU A 627 12.47 -14.02 -6.50
N ALA A 628 13.61 -13.36 -6.70
CA ALA A 628 14.92 -13.92 -6.41
C ALA A 628 15.12 -14.22 -4.91
N GLN A 629 14.43 -13.52 -4.01
CA GLN A 629 14.51 -13.75 -2.57
C GLN A 629 13.72 -14.98 -2.09
N ILE A 630 12.83 -15.56 -2.92
CA ILE A 630 12.01 -16.72 -2.55
C ILE A 630 12.88 -17.94 -2.20
N ASN A 631 13.78 -18.31 -3.10
CA ASN A 631 14.71 -19.42 -2.90
C ASN A 631 15.94 -19.31 -3.81
N GLU A 632 16.99 -20.07 -3.50
CA GLU A 632 18.28 -20.00 -4.20
C GLU A 632 18.19 -20.36 -5.71
N PRO A 633 17.49 -21.43 -6.13
CA PRO A 633 17.30 -21.71 -7.57
C PRO A 633 16.61 -20.56 -8.31
N THR A 634 15.61 -19.94 -7.70
CA THR A 634 14.87 -18.83 -8.29
C THR A 634 15.76 -17.59 -8.45
N SER A 635 16.60 -17.30 -7.45
CA SER A 635 17.64 -16.27 -7.55
C SER A 635 18.55 -16.49 -8.77
N GLN A 636 19.06 -17.71 -8.95
CA GLN A 636 19.92 -18.04 -10.09
C GLN A 636 19.20 -17.81 -11.42
N ILE A 637 17.93 -18.24 -11.54
CA ILE A 637 17.13 -18.04 -12.76
C ILE A 637 16.94 -16.55 -13.04
N VAL A 638 16.52 -15.75 -12.05
CA VAL A 638 16.35 -14.29 -12.21
C VAL A 638 17.64 -13.66 -12.74
N LEU A 639 18.80 -14.06 -12.20
CA LEU A 639 20.10 -13.52 -12.61
C LEU A 639 20.50 -13.94 -14.03
N GLN A 640 20.08 -15.13 -14.49
CA GLN A 640 20.31 -15.61 -15.86
C GLN A 640 19.49 -14.84 -16.91
N THR A 641 18.37 -14.23 -16.55
CA THR A 641 17.53 -13.45 -17.50
C THR A 641 18.16 -12.15 -18.01
N GLY A 642 19.33 -11.76 -17.49
CA GLY A 642 19.98 -10.49 -17.80
C GLY A 642 19.67 -9.36 -16.82
N PHE A 643 18.93 -9.65 -15.74
CA PHE A 643 18.56 -8.72 -14.65
C PHE A 643 19.71 -7.77 -14.24
N MET A 644 20.90 -8.30 -13.96
CA MET A 644 22.05 -7.49 -13.53
C MET A 644 22.56 -6.51 -14.58
N ASN A 645 22.38 -6.80 -15.88
CA ASN A 645 22.77 -5.87 -16.94
C ASN A 645 21.84 -4.66 -16.98
N VAL A 646 20.54 -4.91 -16.81
CA VAL A 646 19.49 -3.87 -16.78
C VAL A 646 19.69 -2.99 -15.55
N LEU A 647 19.96 -3.60 -14.41
CA LEU A 647 20.20 -2.90 -13.14
C LEU A 647 21.41 -1.95 -13.24
N LEU A 648 22.53 -2.42 -13.80
CA LEU A 648 23.72 -1.58 -14.02
C LEU A 648 23.50 -0.47 -15.07
N ALA A 649 22.65 -0.70 -16.08
CA ALA A 649 22.32 0.31 -17.07
C ALA A 649 21.50 1.46 -16.48
N LEU A 650 20.56 1.14 -15.58
CA LEU A 650 19.70 2.12 -14.92
C LEU A 650 20.45 3.05 -13.96
N GLN A 651 21.51 2.59 -13.31
CA GLN A 651 22.29 3.40 -12.36
C GLN A 651 22.96 4.63 -12.98
N LYS A 652 23.20 4.63 -14.30
CA LYS A 652 23.78 5.80 -14.98
C LYS A 652 22.82 6.99 -15.06
N GLY A 653 21.52 6.76 -14.86
CA GLY A 653 20.51 7.81 -14.74
C GLY A 653 20.13 8.03 -13.27
N LYS A 654 20.00 9.28 -12.82
CA LYS A 654 19.52 9.67 -11.48
C LYS A 654 18.03 9.28 -11.28
N ALA A 655 17.71 7.99 -11.24
CA ALA A 655 16.36 7.51 -10.94
C ALA A 655 16.05 7.64 -9.44
N GLY A 656 14.78 7.85 -9.10
CA GLY A 656 14.31 8.19 -7.74
C GLY A 656 14.63 7.16 -6.66
N THR A 657 14.85 7.65 -5.45
CA THR A 657 15.54 6.99 -4.33
C THR A 657 14.75 5.92 -3.57
N ASP A 658 13.46 5.74 -3.82
CA ASP A 658 12.58 5.16 -2.79
C ASP A 658 12.40 3.63 -2.86
N ASP A 659 12.63 2.98 -4.01
CA ASP A 659 12.40 1.52 -4.19
C ASP A 659 13.69 0.67 -4.27
N HIS A 660 14.83 1.16 -3.78
CA HIS A 660 16.10 0.43 -3.87
C HIS A 660 16.30 -0.69 -2.84
N GLN A 661 15.45 -0.79 -1.81
CA GLN A 661 15.68 -1.73 -0.69
C GLN A 661 15.75 -3.18 -1.17
N ASP A 662 14.74 -3.68 -1.89
CA ASP A 662 14.69 -5.08 -2.34
C ASP A 662 15.85 -5.45 -3.28
N ILE A 663 16.22 -4.50 -4.13
CA ILE A 663 17.34 -4.64 -5.07
C ILE A 663 18.66 -4.71 -4.31
N ASN A 664 18.86 -3.82 -3.34
CA ASN A 664 20.06 -3.82 -2.51
C ASN A 664 20.14 -5.10 -1.69
N GLU A 665 19.03 -5.56 -1.11
CA GLU A 665 18.93 -6.83 -0.39
C GLU A 665 19.30 -8.03 -1.28
N LEU A 666 18.82 -8.07 -2.53
CA LEU A 666 19.22 -9.11 -3.48
C LEU A 666 20.72 -9.05 -3.80
N VAL A 667 21.26 -7.86 -4.08
CA VAL A 667 22.68 -7.69 -4.42
C VAL A 667 23.58 -8.11 -3.24
N LEU A 668 23.20 -7.78 -2.01
CA LEU A 668 23.90 -8.22 -0.80
C LEU A 668 23.80 -9.74 -0.64
N THR A 669 22.64 -10.35 -0.88
CA THR A 669 22.45 -11.80 -0.83
C THR A 669 23.34 -12.54 -1.85
N ILE A 670 23.52 -11.98 -3.05
CA ILE A 670 24.42 -12.55 -4.08
C ILE A 670 25.86 -12.64 -3.57
N LEU A 671 26.29 -11.63 -2.82
CA LEU A 671 27.65 -11.55 -2.28
C LEU A 671 27.81 -12.35 -0.97
N GLN A 672 26.77 -12.50 -0.16
CA GLN A 672 26.81 -13.32 1.06
C GLN A 672 26.90 -14.83 0.79
N LYS A 673 26.34 -15.29 -0.33
CA LYS A 673 26.38 -16.71 -0.74
C LYS A 673 27.16 -16.88 -2.04
N PRO A 674 28.46 -16.54 -2.05
CA PRO A 674 29.24 -16.48 -3.28
C PRO A 674 29.27 -17.84 -4.00
N GLN A 675 29.24 -18.96 -3.31
CA GLN A 675 29.36 -20.28 -3.96
C GLN A 675 28.18 -20.62 -4.90
N LEU A 676 27.04 -19.94 -4.77
CA LEU A 676 25.84 -20.20 -5.55
C LEU A 676 25.77 -19.45 -6.89
N TYR A 677 26.67 -18.50 -7.15
CA TYR A 677 26.55 -17.59 -8.29
C TYR A 677 27.79 -17.62 -9.18
N GLU A 678 27.59 -17.41 -10.49
CA GLU A 678 28.70 -17.30 -11.43
C GLU A 678 29.60 -16.09 -11.12
N PRO A 679 30.94 -16.19 -11.31
CA PRO A 679 31.87 -15.07 -11.07
C PRO A 679 31.49 -13.78 -11.80
N LYS A 680 30.91 -13.90 -13.02
CA LYS A 680 30.46 -12.75 -13.81
C LYS A 680 29.32 -11.99 -13.11
N THR A 681 28.43 -12.68 -12.41
CA THR A 681 27.31 -12.09 -11.68
C THR A 681 27.79 -11.39 -10.41
N LYS A 682 28.74 -12.00 -9.69
CA LYS A 682 29.39 -11.39 -8.52
C LYS A 682 30.12 -10.10 -8.87
N ARG A 683 30.89 -10.07 -9.96
CA ARG A 683 31.55 -8.85 -10.45
C ARG A 683 30.56 -7.74 -10.77
N LYS A 684 29.39 -8.08 -11.35
CA LYS A 684 28.32 -7.10 -11.60
C LYS A 684 27.66 -6.61 -10.31
N ALA A 685 27.48 -7.48 -9.32
CA ALA A 685 26.98 -7.10 -8.00
C ALA A 685 27.95 -6.12 -7.31
N LEU A 686 29.25 -6.40 -7.35
CA LEU A 686 30.29 -5.49 -6.86
C LEU A 686 30.28 -4.15 -7.60
N ALA A 687 30.19 -4.17 -8.94
CA ALA A 687 30.10 -2.95 -9.73
C ALA A 687 28.86 -2.11 -9.37
N TYR A 688 27.72 -2.77 -9.08
CA TYR A 688 26.50 -2.10 -8.64
C TYR A 688 26.68 -1.42 -7.27
N ILE A 689 27.28 -2.13 -6.29
CA ILE A 689 27.56 -1.54 -4.97
C ILE A 689 28.51 -0.36 -5.15
N SER A 690 29.59 -0.51 -5.89
CA SER A 690 30.55 0.58 -6.18
C SER A 690 29.85 1.84 -6.68
N ALA A 691 28.99 1.70 -7.69
CA ALA A 691 28.26 2.82 -8.27
C ALA A 691 27.25 3.46 -7.28
N GLN A 692 26.67 2.69 -6.36
CA GLN A 692 25.81 3.24 -5.29
C GLN A 692 26.58 3.96 -4.19
N MET A 693 27.91 3.88 -4.14
CA MET A 693 28.69 4.35 -3.00
C MET A 693 29.33 5.73 -3.22
N GLU A 694 29.17 6.28 -4.41
CA GLU A 694 29.66 7.62 -4.78
C GLU A 694 28.87 8.76 -4.08
N GLY A 695 27.65 8.50 -3.59
CA GLY A 695 26.84 9.48 -2.84
C GLY A 695 26.91 9.34 -1.31
N GLU A 696 27.06 10.44 -0.58
CA GLU A 696 26.93 10.46 0.88
C GLU A 696 25.45 10.32 1.28
N GLY A 697 25.04 9.16 1.77
CA GLY A 697 23.65 8.89 2.20
C GLY A 697 22.87 7.91 1.34
N THR A 698 23.54 7.08 0.54
CA THR A 698 22.84 6.14 -0.34
C THR A 698 22.09 5.05 0.43
N PRO A 699 20.95 4.58 -0.10
CA PRO A 699 20.16 3.50 0.51
C PRO A 699 20.97 2.19 0.66
N MET A 700 22.02 1.99 -0.15
CA MET A 700 22.93 0.85 -0.02
C MET A 700 23.72 0.89 1.30
N LEU A 701 24.24 2.06 1.70
CA LEU A 701 24.92 2.21 3.00
C LEU A 701 24.01 1.88 4.17
N LYS A 702 22.74 2.30 4.10
CA LYS A 702 21.73 1.99 5.12
C LYS A 702 21.42 0.49 5.17
N ALA A 703 21.27 -0.15 4.01
CA ALA A 703 21.04 -1.59 3.91
C ALA A 703 22.20 -2.41 4.50
N ILE A 704 23.45 -2.06 4.13
CA ILE A 704 24.65 -2.69 4.70
C ILE A 704 24.72 -2.46 6.22
N GLY A 705 24.50 -1.21 6.68
CA GLY A 705 24.55 -0.87 8.11
C GLY A 705 23.49 -1.55 8.97
N SER A 706 22.36 -1.99 8.39
CA SER A 706 21.32 -2.73 9.10
C SER A 706 21.58 -4.23 9.27
N ARG A 707 22.66 -4.78 8.69
CA ARG A 707 22.98 -6.21 8.75
C ARG A 707 23.61 -6.61 10.09
N SER A 708 23.42 -7.87 10.48
CA SER A 708 24.11 -8.45 11.63
C SER A 708 25.62 -8.56 11.38
N THR A 709 26.42 -8.73 12.43
CA THR A 709 27.87 -8.94 12.32
C THR A 709 28.22 -10.14 11.44
N SER A 710 27.55 -11.28 11.65
CA SER A 710 27.77 -12.49 10.86
C SER A 710 27.40 -12.30 9.38
N ASP A 711 26.31 -11.58 9.11
CA ASP A 711 25.89 -11.27 7.74
C ASP A 711 26.88 -10.35 7.03
N LEU A 712 27.48 -9.41 7.77
CA LEU A 712 28.55 -8.56 7.29
C LEU A 712 29.83 -9.35 7.07
N GLU A 713 30.21 -10.27 7.97
CA GLU A 713 31.37 -11.15 7.80
C GLU A 713 31.24 -12.00 6.55
N HIS A 714 30.07 -12.59 6.29
CA HIS A 714 29.81 -13.34 5.07
C HIS A 714 29.80 -12.46 3.82
N LEU A 715 29.21 -11.26 3.90
CA LEU A 715 29.23 -10.30 2.80
C LEU A 715 30.66 -9.89 2.45
N ILE A 716 31.44 -9.50 3.46
CA ILE A 716 32.86 -9.13 3.31
C ILE A 716 33.62 -10.30 2.74
N SER A 717 33.49 -11.50 3.32
CA SER A 717 34.19 -12.70 2.85
C SER A 717 33.86 -13.00 1.38
N GLY A 718 32.61 -12.89 0.96
CA GLY A 718 32.24 -13.10 -0.44
C GLY A 718 32.67 -12.00 -1.41
N MET A 719 32.75 -10.74 -0.93
CA MET A 719 33.43 -9.66 -1.67
C MET A 719 34.93 -9.97 -1.79
N LEU A 720 35.55 -10.47 -0.73
CA LEU A 720 36.97 -10.78 -0.67
C LEU A 720 37.34 -12.04 -1.49
N GLU A 721 36.45 -13.03 -1.58
CA GLU A 721 36.61 -14.21 -2.44
C GLU A 721 36.70 -13.88 -3.94
N GLN A 722 36.29 -12.67 -4.36
CA GLN A 722 36.52 -12.21 -5.73
C GLN A 722 37.98 -11.84 -6.01
N PHE A 723 38.79 -11.60 -4.96
CA PHE A 723 40.23 -11.42 -5.09
C PHE A 723 40.88 -12.78 -5.27
N ASN A 724 41.01 -13.19 -6.53
CA ASN A 724 41.67 -14.45 -6.86
C ASN A 724 43.19 -14.28 -6.76
N PHE A 725 43.74 -14.18 -5.55
CA PHE A 725 45.17 -14.32 -5.27
C PHE A 725 45.62 -15.79 -5.39
N GLY A 726 45.25 -16.48 -6.46
CA GLY A 726 45.63 -17.88 -6.69
C GLY A 726 44.88 -18.93 -5.87
N GLY A 727 43.69 -18.62 -5.34
CA GLY A 727 42.73 -19.62 -4.88
C GLY A 727 42.81 -20.06 -3.41
N ASN A 728 43.65 -19.46 -2.57
CA ASN A 728 43.59 -19.63 -1.11
C ASN A 728 44.03 -18.34 -0.41
N LEU A 729 43.16 -17.73 0.39
CA LEU A 729 43.53 -16.71 1.38
C LEU A 729 44.45 -17.27 2.49
N ILE A 730 44.69 -18.59 2.48
CA ILE A 730 45.77 -19.20 3.24
C ILE A 730 47.08 -18.77 2.59
N LEU A 731 47.77 -17.87 3.28
CA LEU A 731 49.11 -17.35 3.03
C LEU A 731 50.12 -18.48 2.74
N HIS A 732 50.12 -19.02 1.52
CA HIS A 732 51.27 -19.76 1.02
C HIS A 732 52.36 -18.76 0.62
N PRO A 733 53.64 -19.07 0.89
CA PRO A 733 54.74 -18.20 0.51
C PRO A 733 54.67 -17.89 -0.99
N PRO A 734 54.98 -16.64 -1.38
CA PRO A 734 54.72 -16.12 -2.71
C PRO A 734 55.37 -16.98 -3.79
N ARG A 735 54.60 -17.38 -4.81
CA ARG A 735 55.18 -17.73 -6.11
C ARG A 735 55.70 -16.43 -6.72
N GLN A 736 57.01 -16.36 -7.00
CA GLN A 736 57.74 -15.14 -7.33
C GLN A 736 57.24 -14.38 -8.60
N ASP A 737 56.29 -14.94 -9.36
CA ASP A 737 55.87 -14.40 -10.66
C ASP A 737 54.41 -13.90 -10.73
N GLU A 738 53.64 -13.92 -9.65
CA GLU A 738 52.25 -13.43 -9.67
C GLU A 738 52.17 -11.90 -9.50
N ILE A 739 52.11 -11.17 -10.61
CA ILE A 739 51.87 -9.72 -10.67
C ILE A 739 50.42 -9.43 -10.27
N ILE A 740 50.23 -8.58 -9.24
CA ILE A 740 48.90 -8.06 -8.87
C ILE A 740 48.44 -7.11 -9.98
N LYS A 741 47.26 -7.35 -10.56
CA LYS A 741 46.76 -6.50 -11.65
C LYS A 741 46.17 -5.21 -11.08
N ASP A 742 46.27 -4.12 -11.82
CA ASP A 742 45.66 -2.82 -11.44
C ASP A 742 44.15 -2.93 -11.19
N SER A 743 43.46 -3.84 -11.88
CA SER A 743 42.03 -4.13 -11.66
C SER A 743 41.75 -4.69 -10.27
N ASP A 744 42.67 -5.46 -9.72
CA ASP A 744 42.54 -6.09 -8.40
C ASP A 744 42.74 -5.01 -7.31
N MET A 745 43.69 -4.10 -7.51
CA MET A 745 43.90 -2.93 -6.64
C MET A 745 42.73 -1.96 -6.66
N SER A 746 42.14 -1.68 -7.83
CA SER A 746 40.93 -0.85 -7.94
C SER A 746 39.72 -1.49 -7.24
N THR A 747 39.56 -2.81 -7.35
CA THR A 747 38.47 -3.54 -6.67
C THR A 747 38.69 -3.57 -5.15
N LEU A 748 39.94 -3.74 -4.70
CA LEU A 748 40.31 -3.67 -3.28
C LEU A 748 40.04 -2.27 -2.73
N GLY A 749 40.39 -1.23 -3.50
CA GLY A 749 40.10 0.15 -3.13
C GLY A 749 38.61 0.44 -3.06
N THR A 750 37.80 -0.15 -3.93
CA THR A 750 36.35 -0.07 -3.84
C THR A 750 35.83 -0.74 -2.56
N CYS A 751 36.34 -1.92 -2.20
CA CYS A 751 35.96 -2.60 -0.96
C CYS A 751 36.34 -1.78 0.27
N VAL A 752 37.57 -1.26 0.32
CA VAL A 752 38.06 -0.39 1.40
C VAL A 752 37.22 0.88 1.51
N LEU A 753 36.88 1.53 0.39
CA LEU A 753 36.01 2.70 0.36
C LEU A 753 34.59 2.38 0.88
N ILE A 754 34.06 1.21 0.52
CA ILE A 754 32.75 0.77 0.99
C ILE A 754 32.76 0.62 2.50
N PHE A 755 33.75 -0.10 3.01
CA PHE A 755 33.83 -0.37 4.43
C PHE A 755 34.22 0.86 5.22
N SER A 756 35.10 1.74 4.75
CA SER A 756 35.45 2.97 5.47
C SER A 756 34.20 3.83 5.75
N LYS A 757 33.29 3.96 4.76
CA LYS A 757 32.02 4.68 4.92
C LYS A 757 31.04 3.99 5.88
N VAL A 758 31.04 2.65 5.95
CA VAL A 758 30.16 1.88 6.85
C VAL A 758 30.72 1.82 8.27
N ILE A 759 32.03 1.65 8.41
CA ILE A 759 32.81 1.53 9.65
C ILE A 759 32.62 2.76 10.52
N LEU A 760 32.69 3.95 9.93
CA LEU A 760 32.52 5.22 10.65
C LEU A 760 31.14 5.33 11.32
N LYS A 761 30.16 4.52 10.94
CA LYS A 761 28.81 4.50 11.53
C LYS A 761 28.53 3.30 12.44
N HIS A 762 29.26 2.19 12.29
CA HIS A 762 28.96 0.93 12.98
C HIS A 762 30.23 0.19 13.44
N ARG A 763 30.52 0.25 14.75
CA ARG A 763 31.65 -0.47 15.40
C ARG A 763 31.69 -1.98 15.09
N PHE A 764 30.54 -2.59 14.89
CA PHE A 764 30.40 -4.03 14.60
C PHE A 764 30.82 -4.42 13.18
N ALA A 765 30.59 -3.56 12.19
CA ALA A 765 31.04 -3.77 10.81
C ALA A 765 32.56 -3.80 10.70
N PHE A 766 33.22 -3.05 11.58
CA PHE A 766 34.66 -3.01 11.68
C PHE A 766 35.26 -4.33 12.17
N GLN A 767 34.70 -4.91 13.23
CA GLN A 767 35.13 -6.21 13.74
C GLN A 767 34.95 -7.32 12.68
N ALA A 768 33.83 -7.28 11.95
CA ALA A 768 33.57 -8.20 10.84
C ALA A 768 34.65 -8.10 9.74
N LEU A 769 35.09 -6.88 9.41
CA LEU A 769 36.14 -6.65 8.42
C LEU A 769 37.50 -7.21 8.86
N ILE A 770 37.85 -7.07 10.15
CA ILE A 770 39.06 -7.68 10.73
C ILE A 770 38.94 -9.20 10.69
N ASN A 771 37.81 -9.75 11.13
CA ASN A 771 37.59 -11.21 11.17
C ASN A 771 37.63 -11.84 9.77
N ALA A 772 37.19 -11.11 8.75
CA ALA A 772 37.27 -11.52 7.35
C ALA A 772 38.69 -11.41 6.74
N GLY A 773 39.68 -10.94 7.51
CA GLY A 773 41.10 -10.96 7.11
C GLY A 773 41.53 -9.79 6.22
N ILE A 774 40.86 -8.62 6.27
CA ILE A 774 41.31 -7.47 5.45
C ILE A 774 42.77 -7.11 5.72
N LEU A 775 43.20 -7.16 6.98
CA LEU A 775 44.56 -6.82 7.38
C LEU A 775 45.58 -7.85 6.85
N ASP A 776 45.17 -9.10 6.70
CA ASP A 776 46.00 -10.14 6.06
C ASP A 776 46.19 -9.87 4.58
N ILE A 777 45.14 -9.40 3.89
CA ILE A 777 45.21 -9.01 2.48
C ILE A 777 46.13 -7.80 2.31
N LEU A 778 46.00 -6.78 3.16
CA LEU A 778 46.86 -5.59 3.10
C LEU A 778 48.33 -5.93 3.36
N LEU A 779 48.60 -6.80 4.34
CA LEU A 779 49.95 -7.32 4.57
C LEU A 779 50.47 -8.09 3.36
N ALA A 780 49.68 -8.98 2.77
CA ALA A 780 50.09 -9.73 1.59
C ALA A 780 50.38 -8.83 0.37
N VAL A 781 49.66 -7.72 0.22
CA VAL A 781 49.93 -6.71 -0.82
C VAL A 781 51.25 -5.99 -0.54
N GLN A 782 51.51 -5.60 0.72
CA GLN A 782 52.75 -4.95 1.14
C GLN A 782 53.98 -5.87 1.07
N ASP A 783 53.83 -7.14 1.44
CA ASP A 783 54.88 -8.17 1.36
C ASP A 783 55.33 -8.39 -0.10
N ARG A 784 54.47 -8.08 -1.07
CA ARG A 784 54.77 -8.07 -2.51
C ARG A 784 55.31 -6.72 -3.01
N HIS A 785 55.65 -5.81 -2.10
CA HIS A 785 56.15 -4.46 -2.35
C HIS A 785 55.21 -3.53 -3.14
N TYR A 786 53.91 -3.79 -3.13
CA TYR A 786 52.93 -2.85 -3.69
C TYR A 786 52.58 -1.77 -2.67
N SER A 787 52.48 -0.53 -3.15
CA SER A 787 52.00 0.57 -2.33
C SER A 787 50.50 0.45 -2.09
N ILE A 788 50.10 0.44 -0.83
CA ILE A 788 48.68 0.58 -0.45
C ILE A 788 48.21 2.04 -0.47
N ASP A 789 49.10 3.01 -0.74
CA ASP A 789 48.76 4.44 -0.78
C ASP A 789 47.81 4.80 -1.92
N ALA A 790 47.73 3.96 -2.95
CA ALA A 790 46.77 4.10 -4.04
C ALA A 790 45.32 3.77 -3.61
N ILE A 791 45.13 3.26 -2.39
CA ILE A 791 43.82 2.91 -1.86
C ILE A 791 43.33 4.01 -0.91
N ASP A 792 42.36 4.77 -1.38
CA ASP A 792 41.70 5.81 -0.58
C ASP A 792 41.10 5.24 0.71
N SER A 793 41.20 6.00 1.81
CA SER A 793 40.68 5.65 3.15
C SER A 793 41.23 4.37 3.80
N ILE A 794 42.28 3.77 3.25
CA ILE A 794 42.88 2.56 3.86
C ILE A 794 43.41 2.80 5.26
N TYR A 795 44.00 3.97 5.48
CA TYR A 795 44.53 4.34 6.78
C TYR A 795 43.40 4.66 7.77
N ASP A 796 42.22 5.09 7.33
CA ASP A 796 41.07 5.23 8.21
C ASP A 796 40.71 3.87 8.83
N ILE A 797 40.77 2.79 8.03
CA ILE A 797 40.55 1.41 8.51
C ILE A 797 41.68 0.96 9.44
N VAL A 798 42.94 1.15 9.05
CA VAL A 798 44.10 0.73 9.86
C VAL A 798 44.16 1.48 11.19
N LEU A 799 43.90 2.78 11.21
CA LEU A 799 43.91 3.59 12.43
C LEU A 799 42.66 3.36 13.29
N THR A 800 41.50 3.08 12.68
CA THR A 800 40.31 2.63 13.44
C THR A 800 40.53 1.27 14.08
N SER A 801 41.34 0.37 13.46
CA SER A 801 41.70 -0.94 14.04
C SER A 801 42.41 -0.85 15.36
N ILE A 802 43.25 0.18 15.44
CA ILE A 802 44.01 0.54 16.62
C ILE A 802 43.11 1.15 17.68
N TYR A 803 42.20 2.04 17.28
CA TYR A 803 41.33 2.76 18.20
C TYR A 803 40.38 1.83 18.97
N LEU A 804 39.92 0.75 18.35
CA LEU A 804 38.95 -0.18 18.95
C LEU A 804 39.57 -1.18 19.94
N ASP A 805 40.79 -0.90 20.44
CA ASP A 805 41.59 -1.70 21.39
C ASP A 805 41.94 -3.12 20.93
N SER A 806 41.64 -3.44 19.68
CA SER A 806 42.12 -4.61 18.97
C SER A 806 43.40 -4.26 18.23
N VAL A 807 44.45 -3.84 18.95
CA VAL A 807 45.78 -3.63 18.35
C VAL A 807 46.27 -4.99 17.83
N SER A 808 45.87 -5.32 16.61
CA SER A 808 46.36 -6.51 15.95
C SER A 808 47.81 -6.24 15.56
N ASP A 809 48.70 -7.18 15.87
CA ASP A 809 50.11 -7.16 15.43
C ASP A 809 50.21 -6.84 13.92
N LYS A 810 49.18 -7.23 13.15
CA LYS A 810 49.03 -6.94 11.72
C LYS A 810 48.93 -5.45 11.41
N ALA A 811 48.09 -4.69 12.11
CA ALA A 811 47.95 -3.24 11.89
C ALA A 811 49.26 -2.49 12.22
N LEU A 812 49.96 -2.90 13.28
CA LEU A 812 51.27 -2.35 13.64
C LEU A 812 52.33 -2.66 12.58
N ARG A 813 52.33 -3.87 12.00
CA ARG A 813 53.20 -4.22 10.86
C ARG A 813 52.92 -3.38 9.63
N ILE A 814 51.64 -3.15 9.30
CA ILE A 814 51.25 -2.29 8.16
C ILE A 814 51.78 -0.87 8.37
N ILE A 815 51.59 -0.29 9.57
CA ILE A 815 52.08 1.05 9.90
C ILE A 815 53.61 1.10 9.90
N ALA A 816 54.26 0.10 10.48
CA ALA A 816 55.72 0.01 10.50
C ALA A 816 56.30 0.03 9.08
N PHE A 817 55.76 -0.79 8.18
CA PHE A 817 56.14 -0.81 6.77
C PHE A 817 55.94 0.56 6.09
N GLN A 818 54.85 1.24 6.39
CA GLN A 818 54.58 2.56 5.82
C GLN A 818 55.53 3.64 6.33
N ILE A 819 55.87 3.59 7.61
CA ILE A 819 56.86 4.51 8.20
C ILE A 819 58.23 4.31 7.55
N THR A 820 58.65 3.06 7.31
CA THR A 820 59.97 2.75 6.77
C THR A 820 60.07 3.01 5.27
N HIS A 821 58.99 2.89 4.49
CA HIS A 821 59.06 2.95 3.03
C HIS A 821 58.32 4.15 2.41
N GLN A 822 57.13 4.52 2.88
CA GLN A 822 56.26 5.51 2.21
C GLN A 822 55.43 6.36 3.20
N SER A 823 56.10 7.11 4.06
CA SER A 823 55.44 7.83 5.16
C SER A 823 54.57 9.05 4.78
N ARG A 824 54.55 9.46 3.50
CA ARG A 824 53.87 10.71 3.07
C ARG A 824 52.36 10.63 3.22
N CYS A 825 51.72 9.53 2.79
CA CYS A 825 50.27 9.41 2.84
C CYS A 825 49.77 9.27 4.27
N LEU A 826 50.49 8.50 5.12
CA LEU A 826 50.19 8.42 6.55
C LEU A 826 50.25 9.79 7.22
N LEU A 827 51.28 10.61 6.94
CA LEU A 827 51.39 11.97 7.48
C LEU A 827 50.25 12.89 7.01
N ALA A 828 49.94 12.89 5.71
CA ALA A 828 48.87 13.72 5.16
C ALA A 828 47.49 13.38 5.75
N ILE A 829 47.28 12.12 6.15
CA ILE A 829 46.07 11.67 6.82
C ILE A 829 46.08 12.16 8.27
N LEU A 830 47.17 11.98 9.01
CA LEU A 830 47.30 12.44 10.39
C LEU A 830 47.17 13.96 10.55
N GLU A 831 47.52 14.74 9.52
CA GLU A 831 47.28 16.19 9.46
C GLU A 831 45.79 16.55 9.47
N ARG A 832 44.92 15.67 8.95
CA ARG A 832 43.46 15.88 8.91
C ARG A 832 42.78 15.61 10.25
N TYR A 833 43.41 14.83 11.14
CA TYR A 833 42.83 14.47 12.43
C TYR A 833 42.73 15.67 13.37
N GLY A 834 41.60 15.77 14.08
CA GLY A 834 41.43 16.72 15.17
C GLY A 834 42.39 16.43 16.32
N THR A 835 42.66 17.41 17.20
CA THR A 835 43.61 17.22 18.32
C THR A 835 43.24 16.05 19.24
N GLN A 836 41.94 15.83 19.47
CA GLN A 836 41.45 14.73 20.32
C GLN A 836 41.65 13.35 19.66
N GLU A 837 41.30 13.22 18.38
CA GLU A 837 41.43 11.97 17.64
C GLU A 837 42.91 11.62 17.43
N PHE A 838 43.74 12.63 17.18
CA PHE A 838 45.18 12.49 17.07
C PHE A 838 45.79 11.96 18.38
N GLN A 839 45.40 12.48 19.55
CA GLN A 839 45.86 11.98 20.86
C GLN A 839 45.53 10.50 21.09
N LEU A 840 44.43 10.00 20.53
CA LEU A 840 44.02 8.60 20.67
C LEU A 840 44.86 7.65 19.79
N ILE A 841 45.28 8.10 18.61
CA ILE A 841 45.93 7.25 17.61
C ILE A 841 47.46 7.30 17.71
N VAL A 842 48.02 8.43 18.14
CA VAL A 842 49.47 8.64 18.26
C VAL A 842 50.18 7.56 19.07
N PRO A 843 49.69 7.09 20.24
CA PRO A 843 50.37 6.03 21.00
C PRO A 843 50.63 4.76 20.18
N ALA A 844 49.69 4.39 19.29
CA ALA A 844 49.83 3.21 18.45
C ALA A 844 50.69 3.45 17.21
N ILE A 845 50.70 4.67 16.67
CA ILE A 845 51.68 5.07 15.65
C ILE A 845 53.08 4.97 16.25
N LEU A 846 53.26 5.49 17.46
CA LEU A 846 54.51 5.39 18.22
C LEU A 846 54.86 3.93 18.51
N GLN A 847 53.88 3.07 18.79
CA GLN A 847 54.07 1.63 18.91
C GLN A 847 54.48 0.99 17.56
N GLY A 848 53.90 1.45 16.44
CA GLY A 848 54.29 1.03 15.09
C GLY A 848 55.71 1.48 14.74
N VAL A 849 56.12 2.67 15.15
CA VAL A 849 57.52 3.14 15.05
C VAL A 849 58.44 2.27 15.92
N LYS A 850 58.04 1.93 17.16
CA LYS A 850 58.79 0.98 18.01
C LYS A 850 58.93 -0.38 17.33
N HIS A 851 57.86 -0.85 16.67
CA HIS A 851 57.85 -2.10 15.93
C HIS A 851 58.78 -2.06 14.71
N ALA A 852 58.74 -0.97 13.92
CA ALA A 852 59.66 -0.72 12.81
C ALA A 852 61.13 -0.69 13.28
N LEU A 853 61.37 -0.24 14.51
CA LEU A 853 62.68 -0.18 15.13
C LEU A 853 63.00 -1.42 15.96
N SER A 854 62.13 -2.44 15.95
CA SER A 854 62.23 -3.68 16.73
C SER A 854 62.54 -3.47 18.23
N MET A 855 61.96 -2.43 18.84
CA MET A 855 62.05 -2.14 20.27
C MET A 855 60.88 -2.79 21.03
N HIS A 856 60.85 -4.13 21.09
CA HIS A 856 59.90 -4.85 21.95
C HIS A 856 60.59 -5.28 23.24
N HIS A 857 60.10 -4.79 24.39
CA HIS A 857 60.48 -5.33 25.69
C HIS A 857 59.86 -6.73 25.84
N GLY A 858 60.65 -7.80 25.68
CA GLY A 858 60.19 -9.17 25.99
C GLY A 858 60.66 -10.31 25.09
N HIS A 859 61.41 -10.08 24.01
CA HIS A 859 61.96 -11.19 23.23
C HIS A 859 63.27 -11.73 23.84
N ALA A 860 63.31 -13.03 24.11
CA ALA A 860 64.43 -13.74 24.73
C ALA A 860 65.66 -13.94 23.80
N PHE A 861 65.61 -13.44 22.56
CA PHE A 861 66.72 -13.54 21.60
C PHE A 861 66.99 -12.17 20.93
N PRO A 862 68.26 -11.80 20.71
CA PRO A 862 68.60 -10.55 20.04
C PRO A 862 68.18 -10.63 18.57
N CYS A 863 67.13 -9.90 18.19
CA CYS A 863 66.83 -9.63 16.78
C CYS A 863 67.97 -8.78 16.18
N PRO A 864 68.31 -8.96 14.90
CA PRO A 864 69.19 -8.02 14.20
C PRO A 864 68.57 -6.62 14.35
N GLY A 865 69.32 -5.69 14.94
CA GLY A 865 68.85 -4.33 15.15
C GLY A 865 68.36 -3.70 13.84
N PRO A 866 67.46 -2.71 13.91
CA PRO A 866 66.90 -2.06 12.73
C PRO A 866 68.03 -1.53 11.82
N ASP A 867 67.86 -1.69 10.51
CA ASP A 867 68.84 -1.21 9.55
C ASP A 867 68.88 0.35 9.56
N LYS A 868 70.04 0.91 9.20
CA LYS A 868 70.23 2.37 9.19
C LYS A 868 69.15 3.11 8.36
N PRO A 869 68.69 2.59 7.20
CA PRO A 869 67.58 3.17 6.46
C PRO A 869 66.27 3.26 7.25
N SER A 870 65.86 2.20 7.96
CA SER A 870 64.61 2.21 8.74
C SER A 870 64.68 3.17 9.93
N ILE A 871 65.84 3.28 10.59
CA ILE A 871 66.07 4.27 11.64
C ILE A 871 65.98 5.69 11.07
N ALA A 872 66.63 5.95 9.94
CA ALA A 872 66.59 7.25 9.28
C ALA A 872 65.17 7.63 8.84
N ALA A 873 64.43 6.71 8.23
CA ALA A 873 63.04 6.92 7.82
C ALA A 873 62.13 7.21 9.02
N SER A 874 62.32 6.49 10.13
CA SER A 874 61.57 6.69 11.38
C SER A 874 61.86 8.06 12.01
N ILE A 875 63.12 8.53 12.00
CA ILE A 875 63.50 9.88 12.48
C ILE A 875 62.84 10.95 11.61
N VAL A 876 62.89 10.80 10.28
CA VAL A 876 62.27 11.75 9.35
C VAL A 876 60.75 11.78 9.54
N PHE A 877 60.13 10.63 9.76
CA PHE A 877 58.70 10.52 10.06
C PHE A 877 58.35 11.20 11.38
N LEU A 878 59.06 10.89 12.47
CA LEU A 878 58.81 11.49 13.79
C LEU A 878 59.01 13.01 13.78
N HIS A 879 60.02 13.51 13.07
CA HIS A 879 60.19 14.96 12.88
C HIS A 879 58.96 15.58 12.20
N LYS A 880 58.52 15.01 11.09
CA LYS A 880 57.37 15.53 10.36
C LYS A 880 56.09 15.42 11.19
N LEU A 881 55.89 14.29 11.88
CA LEU A 881 54.75 14.06 12.78
C LEU A 881 54.72 15.11 13.89
N ALA A 882 55.87 15.47 14.46
CA ALA A 882 55.96 16.49 15.48
C ALA A 882 55.61 17.89 14.96
N CYS A 883 55.86 18.17 13.67
CA CYS A 883 55.41 19.41 13.02
C CYS A 883 53.89 19.46 12.77
N VAL A 884 53.17 18.33 12.80
CA VAL A 884 51.73 18.28 12.50
C VAL A 884 50.88 18.85 13.65
N LYS A 885 51.20 18.49 14.90
CA LYS A 885 50.54 19.05 16.11
C LYS A 885 51.57 19.20 17.24
N GLY A 886 51.58 20.34 17.94
CA GLY A 886 52.50 20.59 19.06
C GLY A 886 52.40 19.55 20.19
N ALA A 887 51.21 19.01 20.47
CA ALA A 887 51.00 17.98 21.50
C ALA A 887 51.70 16.63 21.20
N THR A 888 52.12 16.38 19.96
CA THR A 888 52.84 15.15 19.58
C THR A 888 54.16 14.99 20.32
N TYR A 889 54.83 16.12 20.59
CA TYR A 889 56.13 16.14 21.24
C TYR A 889 56.06 15.46 22.62
N GLN A 890 55.05 15.76 23.43
CA GLN A 890 54.87 15.14 24.75
C GLN A 890 54.66 13.61 24.65
N LEU A 891 53.85 13.15 23.69
CA LEU A 891 53.56 11.73 23.50
C LEU A 891 54.78 10.94 22.99
N ILE A 892 55.61 11.55 22.13
CA ILE A 892 56.89 10.96 21.69
C ILE A 892 57.83 10.74 22.89
N LEU A 893 57.84 11.67 23.85
CA LEU A 893 58.64 11.55 25.08
C LEU A 893 58.12 10.43 25.99
N GLU A 894 56.81 10.42 26.25
CA GLU A 894 56.16 9.40 27.08
C GLU A 894 56.34 7.99 26.50
N ALA A 895 56.43 7.87 25.17
CA ALA A 895 56.74 6.62 24.50
C ALA A 895 58.20 6.17 24.62
N GLY A 896 59.11 6.95 25.22
CA GLY A 896 60.50 6.55 25.46
C GLY A 896 61.42 6.66 24.25
N PHE A 897 61.03 7.42 23.21
CA PHE A 897 61.89 7.66 22.04
C PHE A 897 63.11 8.51 22.35
N LEU A 898 63.09 9.28 23.45
CA LEU A 898 64.23 10.07 23.89
C LEU A 898 65.46 9.18 24.08
N ASP A 899 65.34 8.07 24.82
CA ASP A 899 66.47 7.17 25.07
C ASP A 899 66.99 6.52 23.80
N LEU A 900 66.12 6.22 22.83
CA LEU A 900 66.55 5.73 21.52
C LEU A 900 67.39 6.79 20.81
N PHE A 901 66.87 8.01 20.70
CA PHE A 901 67.52 9.10 20.00
C PHE A 901 68.87 9.52 20.63
N LEU A 902 68.97 9.44 21.96
CA LEU A 902 70.20 9.69 22.69
C LEU A 902 71.30 8.66 22.37
N ASN A 903 70.94 7.44 21.98
CA ASN A 903 71.87 6.36 21.63
C ASN A 903 72.22 6.30 20.12
N VAL A 904 71.41 6.93 19.26
CA VAL A 904 71.50 6.88 17.78
C VAL A 904 72.67 7.70 17.21
N ASP A 905 73.20 8.69 17.92
CA ASP A 905 74.30 9.56 17.43
C ASP A 905 75.59 8.77 17.06
N HIS A 906 75.77 7.58 17.62
CA HIS A 906 76.90 6.70 17.35
C HIS A 906 76.86 5.98 15.99
N ALA A 907 75.70 5.94 15.31
CA ALA A 907 75.51 5.07 14.14
C ALA A 907 75.90 5.68 12.77
N GLY A 908 76.39 6.92 12.74
CA GLY A 908 76.91 7.56 11.52
C GLY A 908 75.84 7.92 10.49
N PHE A 909 74.78 8.61 10.93
CA PHE A 909 73.70 9.10 10.06
C PHE A 909 74.13 10.29 9.19
N SER A 910 73.36 10.55 8.12
CA SER A 910 73.57 11.71 7.26
C SER A 910 73.31 13.02 8.01
N SER A 911 73.90 14.11 7.53
CA SER A 911 73.73 15.44 8.11
C SER A 911 72.27 15.89 8.18
N ASP A 912 71.43 15.54 7.20
CA ASP A 912 70.00 15.90 7.18
C ASP A 912 69.22 15.23 8.32
N VAL A 913 69.47 13.93 8.55
CA VAL A 913 68.81 13.16 9.63
C VAL A 913 69.24 13.70 11.00
N LEU A 914 70.53 14.00 11.18
CA LEU A 914 71.04 14.60 12.42
C LEU A 914 70.50 16.02 12.64
N THR A 915 70.36 16.82 11.58
CA THR A 915 69.78 18.17 11.65
C THR A 915 68.33 18.12 12.14
N ARG A 916 67.53 17.18 11.60
CA ARG A 916 66.14 16.94 12.05
C ARG A 916 66.08 16.38 13.48
N LEU A 917 67.04 15.56 13.88
CA LEU A 917 67.10 15.06 15.25
C LEU A 917 67.36 16.19 16.25
N TYR A 918 68.32 17.07 15.93
CA TYR A 918 68.62 18.23 16.77
C TYR A 918 67.48 19.24 16.82
N SER A 919 66.74 19.46 15.73
CA SER A 919 65.56 20.35 15.78
C SER A 919 64.47 19.81 16.71
N ILE A 920 64.24 18.49 16.74
CA ILE A 920 63.34 17.85 17.70
C ILE A 920 63.81 18.13 19.15
N PHE A 921 65.11 17.94 19.45
CA PHE A 921 65.66 18.18 20.79
C PHE A 921 65.57 19.65 21.24
N LEU A 922 65.74 20.59 20.33
CA LEU A 922 65.65 22.02 20.65
C LEU A 922 64.22 22.45 20.93
N GLU A 923 63.23 21.89 20.23
CA GLU A 923 61.82 22.16 20.52
C GLU A 923 61.43 21.68 21.93
N TYR A 924 61.97 20.55 22.37
CA TYR A 924 61.81 20.05 23.74
C TYR A 924 62.47 20.90 24.83
N SER A 925 63.34 21.84 24.44
CA SER A 925 64.03 22.72 25.36
C SER A 925 63.19 23.97 25.72
N ARG A 926 61.96 24.08 25.21
CA ARG A 926 61.06 25.20 25.50
C ARG A 926 60.65 25.25 26.99
N PRO A 927 60.64 26.45 27.62
CA PRO A 927 60.54 26.61 29.06
C PRO A 927 59.23 26.17 29.73
N VAL A 928 58.12 26.00 29.00
CA VAL A 928 56.77 25.98 29.62
C VAL A 928 56.04 24.63 29.56
N GLU A 929 56.51 23.62 28.83
CA GLU A 929 55.62 22.48 28.51
C GLU A 929 56.12 21.08 28.93
N TYR A 930 57.35 20.89 29.39
CA TYR A 930 57.92 19.54 29.59
C TYR A 930 58.45 19.26 31.01
N PRO A 931 58.32 18.01 31.51
CA PRO A 931 58.86 17.60 32.80
C PRO A 931 60.37 17.85 32.96
N GLU A 932 60.80 18.24 34.16
CA GLU A 932 62.20 18.60 34.46
C GLU A 932 63.22 17.50 34.10
N TYR A 933 62.83 16.22 34.18
CA TYR A 933 63.72 15.09 33.83
C TYR A 933 64.06 15.05 32.34
N VAL A 934 63.11 15.40 31.45
CA VAL A 934 63.32 15.43 29.99
C VAL A 934 64.32 16.51 29.66
N ARG A 935 64.10 17.71 30.22
CA ARG A 935 64.99 18.85 30.08
C ARG A 935 66.39 18.50 30.57
N LYS A 936 66.51 17.85 31.72
CA LYS A 936 67.79 17.38 32.26
C LYS A 936 68.50 16.39 31.33
N ASN A 937 67.78 15.43 30.73
CA ASN A 937 68.36 14.45 29.81
C ASN A 937 68.84 15.10 28.50
N ILE A 938 68.10 16.06 27.97
CA ILE A 938 68.50 16.84 26.79
C ILE A 938 69.72 17.72 27.10
N LEU A 939 69.74 18.38 28.26
CA LEU A 939 70.89 19.17 28.70
C LEU A 939 72.12 18.28 28.88
N ASN A 940 71.98 17.10 29.50
CA ASN A 940 73.04 16.09 29.61
C ASN A 940 73.55 15.64 28.25
N PHE A 941 72.65 15.45 27.28
CA PHE A 941 73.01 15.07 25.91
C PHE A 941 73.82 16.16 25.22
N PHE A 942 73.40 17.42 25.34
CA PHE A 942 74.17 18.53 24.80
C PHE A 942 75.55 18.59 25.46
N THR A 943 75.65 18.64 26.80
CA THR A 943 76.94 18.69 27.50
C THR A 943 77.86 17.52 27.20
N THR A 944 77.35 16.29 27.09
CA THR A 944 78.16 15.12 26.72
C THR A 944 78.65 15.15 25.27
N ASN A 945 77.88 15.74 24.35
CA ASN A 945 78.25 15.84 22.94
C ASN A 945 79.02 17.12 22.57
N LEU A 946 79.14 18.10 23.48
CA LEU A 946 80.03 19.27 23.33
C LEU A 946 81.52 18.90 23.15
N LYS A 947 81.91 17.64 23.27
CA LYS A 947 83.30 17.20 23.06
C LYS A 947 83.60 16.70 21.64
N ARG A 948 82.61 16.56 20.75
CA ARG A 948 82.76 15.87 19.46
C ARG A 948 82.88 16.84 18.28
N GLU A 949 83.61 16.47 17.22
CA GLU A 949 83.86 17.26 15.99
C GLU A 949 82.58 17.65 15.17
N ARG A 950 81.38 17.34 15.64
CA ARG A 950 80.10 17.57 14.92
C ARG A 950 79.42 18.91 15.22
N TYR A 951 80.11 19.84 15.88
CA TYR A 951 79.65 21.22 16.17
C TYR A 951 78.95 21.94 15.01
N PRO A 952 79.41 21.86 13.74
CA PRO A 952 78.86 22.69 12.67
C PRO A 952 77.37 22.42 12.40
N LEU A 953 76.91 21.17 12.56
CA LEU A 953 75.51 20.80 12.32
C LEU A 953 74.61 21.33 13.43
N LEU A 954 75.01 21.13 14.69
CA LEU A 954 74.27 21.68 15.84
C LEU A 954 74.18 23.21 15.76
N MET A 955 75.29 23.88 15.43
CA MET A 955 75.32 25.34 15.29
C MET A 955 74.43 25.84 14.15
N ASN A 956 74.32 25.08 13.05
CA ASN A 956 73.40 25.41 11.96
C ASN A 956 71.93 25.30 12.38
N VAL A 957 71.59 24.36 13.27
CA VAL A 957 70.24 24.23 13.83
C VAL A 957 69.98 25.34 14.86
N LEU A 958 70.92 25.59 15.77
CA LEU A 958 70.82 26.68 16.76
C LEU A 958 70.63 28.04 16.09
N ARG A 959 71.29 28.30 14.95
CA ARG A 959 71.10 29.53 14.15
C ARG A 959 69.68 29.71 13.60
N LYS A 960 68.96 28.61 13.40
CA LYS A 960 67.56 28.62 12.91
C LYS A 960 66.54 28.55 14.04
N THR A 961 66.99 28.46 15.30
CA THR A 961 66.12 28.30 16.47
C THR A 961 65.67 29.67 16.97
N ASP A 962 64.42 29.77 17.45
CA ASP A 962 63.85 30.98 18.02
C ASP A 962 64.71 31.50 19.19
N ASP A 963 64.99 32.80 19.18
CA ASP A 963 65.80 33.51 20.19
C ASP A 963 65.33 33.26 21.62
N LEU A 964 64.03 33.05 21.85
CA LEU A 964 63.46 32.80 23.17
C LEU A 964 63.77 31.39 23.68
N VAL A 965 63.74 30.40 22.79
CA VAL A 965 64.15 29.02 23.08
C VAL A 965 65.64 28.96 23.30
N LEU A 966 66.39 29.67 22.47
CA LEU A 966 67.82 29.80 22.58
C LEU A 966 68.21 30.44 23.92
N LYS A 967 67.52 31.49 24.35
CA LYS A 967 67.75 32.15 25.65
C LYS A 967 67.58 31.20 26.83
N VAL A 968 66.50 30.42 26.84
CA VAL A 968 66.21 29.45 27.91
C VAL A 968 67.21 28.32 27.90
N LEU A 969 67.47 27.72 26.74
CA LEU A 969 68.43 26.63 26.60
C LEU A 969 69.83 27.04 27.06
N ILE A 970 70.28 28.25 26.68
CA ILE A 970 71.57 28.80 27.09
C ILE A 970 71.61 29.01 28.60
N SER A 971 70.58 29.64 29.18
CA SER A 971 70.47 29.84 30.62
C SER A 971 70.51 28.51 31.37
N ASP A 972 69.77 27.51 30.89
CA ASP A 972 69.72 26.18 31.50
C ASP A 972 71.02 25.41 31.32
N LEU A 973 71.69 25.50 30.16
CA LEU A 973 73.00 24.90 29.93
C LEU A 973 74.07 25.53 30.83
N ILE A 974 74.05 26.85 31.01
CA ILE A 974 74.99 27.58 31.87
C ILE A 974 74.71 27.25 33.34
N SER A 975 73.46 27.32 33.79
CA SER A 975 73.07 26.92 35.15
C SER A 975 73.42 25.46 35.45
N HIS A 976 73.16 24.56 34.49
CA HIS A 976 73.50 23.15 34.61
C HIS A 976 75.03 22.95 34.66
N SER A 977 75.78 23.66 33.81
CA SER A 977 77.25 23.63 33.82
C SER A 977 77.82 24.20 35.12
N GLN A 978 77.27 25.31 35.62
CA GLN A 978 77.62 25.91 36.91
C GLN A 978 77.35 24.95 38.06
N LYS A 979 76.17 24.32 38.12
CA LYS A 979 75.85 23.31 39.14
C LYS A 979 76.81 22.12 39.05
N PHE A 980 77.15 21.69 37.84
CA PHE A 980 78.15 20.65 37.61
C PHE A 980 79.54 21.08 38.14
N TRP A 981 79.97 22.31 37.85
CA TRP A 981 81.25 22.86 38.30
C TRP A 981 81.31 23.05 39.82
N ILE A 982 80.26 23.61 40.43
CA ILE A 982 80.19 23.83 41.89
C ILE A 982 80.17 22.49 42.63
N LYS A 983 79.36 21.53 42.17
CA LYS A 983 79.25 20.20 42.78
C LYS A 983 80.57 19.43 42.72
N HIS A 984 81.29 19.52 41.60
CA HIS A 984 82.60 18.85 41.47
C HIS A 984 83.76 19.66 42.06
N GLY A 985 83.65 20.99 42.16
CA GLY A 985 84.69 21.85 42.70
C GLY A 985 84.78 21.83 44.23
N SER A 986 83.68 21.51 44.92
CA SER A 986 83.62 21.45 46.39
C SER A 986 83.90 20.06 46.98
N GLN A 987 83.86 18.98 46.19
CA GLN A 987 83.98 17.60 46.68
C GLN A 987 85.36 16.95 46.51
N SER A 988 86.33 17.60 45.85
CA SER A 988 87.65 17.01 45.62
C SER A 988 88.78 17.96 46.00
N GLY A 989 89.31 17.80 47.22
CA GLY A 989 90.52 18.50 47.65
C GLY A 989 91.78 18.20 46.82
N THR A 990 91.75 17.30 45.83
CA THR A 990 92.94 16.93 45.04
C THR A 990 92.70 16.49 43.60
N GLN A 991 91.49 16.62 43.02
CA GLN A 991 91.27 16.27 41.61
C GLN A 991 90.57 17.40 40.85
N TRP A 992 91.37 18.24 40.21
CA TRP A 992 90.90 19.30 39.31
C TRP A 992 89.97 18.71 38.25
N ILE A 993 88.75 19.27 38.15
CA ILE A 993 87.80 19.03 37.07
C ILE A 993 88.57 19.04 35.73
N PRO A 994 88.33 18.11 34.79
CA PRO A 994 89.01 18.16 33.50
C PRO A 994 88.65 19.47 32.79
N ASN A 995 89.61 20.41 32.78
CA ASN A 995 89.52 21.72 32.14
C ASN A 995 88.97 21.64 30.70
N GLU A 996 89.08 20.50 30.04
CA GLU A 996 88.52 20.21 28.73
C GLU A 996 86.99 20.40 28.64
N HIS A 997 86.22 20.04 29.67
CA HIS A 997 84.77 20.24 29.63
C HIS A 997 84.42 21.74 29.79
N LEU A 998 85.12 22.45 30.67
CA LEU A 998 84.98 23.90 30.83
C LEU A 998 85.37 24.62 29.53
N ILE A 999 86.49 24.25 28.92
CA ILE A 999 86.97 24.81 27.65
C ILE A 999 85.98 24.51 26.52
N SER A 1000 85.42 23.30 26.46
CA SER A 1000 84.39 22.94 25.47
C SER A 1000 83.11 23.76 25.68
N CYS A 1001 82.69 23.96 26.93
CA CYS A 1001 81.55 24.83 27.23
C CYS A 1001 81.83 26.28 26.83
N ILE A 1002 83.00 26.86 27.15
CA ILE A 1002 83.33 28.24 26.78
C ILE A 1002 83.42 28.38 25.26
N SER A 1003 84.02 27.41 24.57
CA SER A 1003 84.08 27.41 23.12
C SER A 1003 82.70 27.27 22.47
N PHE A 1004 81.82 26.42 23.02
CA PHE A 1004 80.42 26.35 22.61
C PHE A 1004 79.72 27.69 22.81
N MET A 1005 79.84 28.30 24.00
CA MET A 1005 79.22 29.58 24.31
C MET A 1005 79.76 30.71 23.42
N ALA A 1006 81.05 30.69 23.07
CA ALA A 1006 81.63 31.62 22.10
C ALA A 1006 80.99 31.47 20.71
N ASN A 1007 80.84 30.23 20.25
CA ASN A 1007 80.17 29.96 18.98
C ASN A 1007 78.68 30.32 19.01
N VAL A 1008 78.00 30.13 20.14
CA VAL A 1008 76.60 30.55 20.35
C VAL A 1008 76.48 32.08 20.36
N SER A 1009 77.40 32.79 21.02
CA SER A 1009 77.44 34.25 21.01
C SER A 1009 77.64 34.80 19.60
N ARG A 1010 78.30 34.08 18.69
CA ARG A 1010 78.42 34.46 17.27
C ARG A 1010 77.12 34.31 16.47
N ILE A 1011 76.11 33.60 16.98
CA ILE A 1011 74.87 33.33 16.24
C ILE A 1011 74.03 34.59 16.08
N SER A 1012 73.72 35.27 17.19
CA SER A 1012 72.92 36.49 17.20
C SER A 1012 73.26 37.36 18.43
N PRO A 1013 73.05 38.69 18.35
CA PRO A 1013 73.04 39.59 19.49
C PRO A 1013 72.25 39.07 20.69
N THR A 1014 71.09 38.47 20.43
CA THR A 1014 70.18 37.92 21.45
C THR A 1014 70.76 36.68 22.12
N ALA A 1015 71.40 35.79 21.35
CA ALA A 1015 72.12 34.64 21.88
C ALA A 1015 73.28 35.08 22.77
N CYS A 1016 74.02 36.09 22.32
CA CYS A 1016 75.10 36.70 23.10
C CYS A 1016 74.56 37.31 24.41
N GLN A 1017 73.48 38.09 24.35
CA GLN A 1017 72.82 38.63 25.54
C GLN A 1017 72.36 37.52 26.48
N ALA A 1018 71.80 36.42 25.97
CA ALA A 1018 71.38 35.29 26.80
C ALA A 1018 72.55 34.62 27.53
N VAL A 1019 73.71 34.48 26.87
CA VAL A 1019 74.94 33.97 27.51
C VAL A 1019 75.41 34.91 28.63
N LEU A 1020 75.27 36.22 28.42
CA LEU A 1020 75.60 37.24 29.42
C LEU A 1020 74.62 37.25 30.59
N ASP A 1021 73.32 37.28 30.31
CA ASP A 1021 72.22 37.24 31.29
C ASP A 1021 72.32 36.00 32.20
N ALA A 1022 72.79 34.88 31.66
CA ALA A 1022 72.99 33.64 32.40
C ALA A 1022 74.20 33.68 33.36
N GLY A 1023 74.93 34.80 33.44
CA GLY A 1023 76.03 35.01 34.37
C GLY A 1023 77.31 34.26 33.98
N LEU A 1024 77.55 33.99 32.69
CA LEU A 1024 78.79 33.31 32.28
C LEU A 1024 80.03 34.15 32.61
N LEU A 1025 79.97 35.48 32.45
CA LEU A 1025 81.09 36.37 32.80
C LEU A 1025 81.38 36.35 34.30
N ASP A 1026 80.34 36.40 35.15
CA ASP A 1026 80.49 36.26 36.60
C ASP A 1026 81.10 34.91 36.97
N THR A 1027 80.68 33.86 36.26
CA THR A 1027 81.22 32.52 36.48
C THR A 1027 82.69 32.44 36.11
N LEU A 1028 83.07 32.98 34.96
CA LEU A 1028 84.47 33.03 34.53
C LEU A 1028 85.32 33.92 35.44
N ALA A 1029 84.77 35.03 35.94
CA ALA A 1029 85.43 35.89 36.92
C ALA A 1029 85.66 35.13 38.23
N SER A 1030 84.64 34.47 38.77
CA SER A 1030 84.76 33.65 39.98
C SER A 1030 85.78 32.51 39.85
N ILE A 1031 85.87 31.87 38.67
CA ILE A 1031 86.90 30.86 38.36
C ILE A 1031 88.30 31.49 38.30
N SER A 1032 88.42 32.74 37.83
CA SER A 1032 89.69 33.47 37.79
C SER A 1032 90.14 33.95 39.17
N GLU A 1033 89.21 34.37 40.03
CA GLU A 1033 89.45 34.90 41.38
C GLU A 1033 89.71 33.81 42.43
N ASN A 1034 89.08 32.64 42.30
CA ASN A 1034 89.31 31.49 43.19
C ASN A 1034 90.68 30.83 43.01
N LYS A 1035 91.59 31.43 42.24
CA LYS A 1035 93.01 31.10 42.29
C LYS A 1035 93.60 31.68 43.56
N THR A 1036 93.50 30.93 44.66
CA THR A 1036 94.39 31.17 45.80
C THR A 1036 95.82 31.18 45.29
N PRO A 1037 96.61 32.24 45.56
CA PRO A 1037 98.02 32.24 45.23
C PRO A 1037 98.63 31.01 45.90
N ALA A 1038 99.27 30.15 45.11
CA ALA A 1038 99.99 29.02 45.65
C ALA A 1038 100.91 29.53 46.77
N PRO A 1039 100.92 28.91 47.96
CA PRO A 1039 101.74 29.38 49.06
C PRO A 1039 103.20 29.47 48.59
N GLN A 1040 103.79 30.67 48.71
CA GLN A 1040 105.13 30.97 48.21
C GLN A 1040 106.26 30.37 49.06
N ASP A 1041 105.96 29.67 50.15
CA ASP A 1041 106.96 29.03 51.01
C ASP A 1041 106.80 27.50 51.02
N ALA A 1042 107.52 26.84 50.10
CA ALA A 1042 108.02 25.49 50.30
C ALA A 1042 109.31 25.31 49.48
N ASP A 1043 110.43 25.34 50.20
CA ASP A 1043 111.76 25.05 49.71
C ASP A 1043 111.84 23.74 48.91
N ALA A 1044 112.61 23.83 47.84
CA ALA A 1044 113.39 22.81 47.16
C ALA A 1044 113.17 21.33 47.58
N ARG A 1045 112.36 20.59 46.80
CA ARG A 1045 112.71 19.31 46.13
C ARG A 1045 111.45 18.63 45.56
N GLY A 1046 111.43 18.42 44.24
CA GLY A 1046 110.45 17.52 43.60
C GLY A 1046 109.87 18.01 42.27
N GLN A 1047 110.71 18.33 41.29
CA GLN A 1047 110.30 18.46 39.89
C GLN A 1047 109.86 17.10 39.32
N LEU A 1048 108.63 16.99 38.79
CA LEU A 1048 108.26 16.29 37.53
C LEU A 1048 106.73 16.02 37.42
N VAL A 1049 105.83 16.98 37.70
CA VAL A 1049 104.40 16.90 37.29
C VAL A 1049 103.81 18.25 36.79
N GLY A 1050 104.62 19.28 36.56
CA GLY A 1050 104.13 20.66 36.34
C GLY A 1050 103.69 21.09 34.91
N GLY A 1051 103.84 20.25 33.88
CA GLY A 1051 103.66 20.71 32.48
C GLY A 1051 102.21 20.86 31.98
N ASN A 1052 101.28 20.08 32.54
CA ASN A 1052 99.90 20.05 32.04
C ASN A 1052 99.00 21.13 32.65
N SER A 1053 99.30 21.65 33.84
CA SER A 1053 98.52 22.74 34.46
C SER A 1053 98.70 24.05 33.69
N SER A 1054 99.94 24.44 33.38
CA SER A 1054 100.25 25.66 32.62
C SER A 1054 99.67 25.63 31.20
N ARG A 1055 99.74 24.49 30.49
CA ARG A 1055 99.16 24.35 29.14
C ARG A 1055 97.64 24.45 29.15
N ARG A 1056 96.97 23.87 30.15
CA ARG A 1056 95.51 23.93 30.29
C ARG A 1056 95.03 25.31 30.71
N GLU A 1057 95.76 25.99 31.59
CA GLU A 1057 95.49 27.36 32.00
C GLU A 1057 95.65 28.33 30.84
N THR A 1058 96.70 28.15 30.03
CA THR A 1058 96.90 28.89 28.78
C THR A 1058 95.75 28.66 27.80
N LEU A 1059 95.30 27.41 27.65
CA LEU A 1059 94.18 27.07 26.77
C LEU A 1059 92.85 27.66 27.27
N LEU A 1060 92.61 27.61 28.59
CA LEU A 1060 91.46 28.23 29.22
C LEU A 1060 91.47 29.75 29.01
N ARG A 1061 92.58 30.42 29.33
CA ARG A 1061 92.76 31.86 29.08
C ARG A 1061 92.57 32.22 27.61
N ARG A 1062 93.13 31.44 26.69
CA ARG A 1062 92.95 31.66 25.24
C ARG A 1062 91.50 31.50 24.80
N THR A 1063 90.79 30.52 25.33
CA THR A 1063 89.38 30.26 25.00
C THR A 1063 88.48 31.34 25.61
N THR A 1064 88.77 31.77 26.83
CA THR A 1064 88.12 32.91 27.49
C THR A 1064 88.37 34.20 26.71
N ASN A 1065 89.60 34.48 26.26
CA ASN A 1065 89.89 35.64 25.42
C ASN A 1065 89.13 35.59 24.10
N SER A 1066 89.07 34.43 23.44
CA SER A 1066 88.27 34.26 22.23
C SER A 1066 86.80 34.54 22.50
N PHE A 1067 86.25 34.01 23.59
CA PHE A 1067 84.87 34.27 24.00
C PHE A 1067 84.62 35.77 24.24
N LEU A 1068 85.50 36.45 24.99
CA LEU A 1068 85.38 37.89 25.26
C LEU A 1068 85.44 38.71 23.96
N LEU A 1069 86.33 38.37 23.03
CA LEU A 1069 86.41 39.01 21.73
C LEU A 1069 85.13 38.80 20.90
N ASP A 1070 84.54 37.61 20.95
CA ASP A 1070 83.29 37.30 20.26
C ASP A 1070 82.10 38.06 20.86
N VAL A 1071 82.09 38.29 22.18
CA VAL A 1071 81.08 39.13 22.85
C VAL A 1071 81.27 40.61 22.48
N ILE A 1072 82.52 41.11 22.50
CA ILE A 1072 82.86 42.51 22.16
C ILE A 1072 82.58 42.81 20.69
N ALA A 1073 82.59 41.81 19.82
CA ALA A 1073 82.21 42.01 18.43
C ALA A 1073 80.80 42.61 18.30
N HIS A 1074 79.88 42.31 19.23
CA HIS A 1074 78.54 42.88 19.32
C HIS A 1074 78.58 44.25 20.02
N PRO A 1075 78.29 45.36 19.31
CA PRO A 1075 78.50 46.72 19.83
C PRO A 1075 77.68 47.03 21.09
N GLU A 1076 76.47 46.48 21.21
CA GLU A 1076 75.58 46.62 22.35
C GLU A 1076 76.14 46.01 23.66
N HIS A 1077 77.01 45.00 23.56
CA HIS A 1077 77.56 44.28 24.71
C HIS A 1077 78.94 44.76 25.13
N ARG A 1078 79.60 45.60 24.32
CA ARG A 1078 80.97 46.10 24.56
C ARG A 1078 81.11 46.76 25.92
N GLN A 1079 80.23 47.70 26.21
CA GLN A 1079 80.29 48.45 27.46
C GLN A 1079 80.09 47.51 28.66
N PHE A 1080 79.21 46.52 28.56
CA PHE A 1080 78.99 45.54 29.62
C PHE A 1080 80.27 44.74 29.92
N VAL A 1081 80.98 44.25 28.89
CA VAL A 1081 82.24 43.50 29.07
C VAL A 1081 83.35 44.38 29.65
N PHE A 1082 83.51 45.61 29.15
CA PHE A 1082 84.57 46.52 29.61
C PHE A 1082 84.41 46.94 31.08
N HIS A 1083 83.17 47.04 31.57
CA HIS A 1083 82.89 47.35 32.98
C HIS A 1083 82.86 46.10 33.87
N HIS A 1084 82.95 44.89 33.31
CA HIS A 1084 82.90 43.65 34.06
C HIS A 1084 84.25 43.38 34.77
N PRO A 1085 84.27 42.91 36.03
CA PRO A 1085 85.50 42.60 36.80
C PRO A 1085 86.46 41.60 36.14
N ILE A 1086 85.99 40.89 35.12
CA ILE A 1086 86.80 39.95 34.35
C ILE A 1086 87.73 40.66 33.35
N CYS A 1087 87.49 41.92 32.97
CA CYS A 1087 88.29 42.61 31.96
C CYS A 1087 89.72 43.00 32.43
N PRO A 1088 89.94 43.56 33.64
CA PRO A 1088 91.26 43.93 34.14
C PRO A 1088 92.33 42.82 34.10
N PRO A 1089 92.04 41.54 34.42
CA PRO A 1089 93.04 40.46 34.36
C PRO A 1089 93.43 39.99 32.94
N PHE A 1090 92.87 40.54 31.85
CA PHE A 1090 93.18 40.14 30.47
C PHE A 1090 93.54 41.37 29.60
N PRO A 1091 94.80 41.85 29.65
CA PRO A 1091 95.22 43.15 29.11
C PRO A 1091 95.26 43.28 27.58
N GLU A 1092 94.92 42.23 26.83
CA GLU A 1092 94.90 42.25 25.35
C GLU A 1092 93.66 42.96 24.77
N VAL A 1093 92.68 43.29 25.60
CA VAL A 1093 91.42 43.93 25.18
C VAL A 1093 91.48 45.44 25.48
N VAL A 1094 92.20 46.21 24.67
CA VAL A 1094 92.29 47.67 24.82
C VAL A 1094 91.15 48.36 24.04
N GLU A 1095 90.39 49.21 24.74
CA GLU A 1095 89.33 50.04 24.17
C GLU A 1095 89.87 50.95 23.05
N PRO A 1096 89.38 50.86 21.79
CA PRO A 1096 89.77 51.79 20.75
C PRO A 1096 89.19 53.18 21.07
N ARG A 1097 90.05 54.15 21.37
CA ARG A 1097 89.65 55.54 21.66
C ARG A 1097 88.77 56.11 20.53
N PRO A 1098 87.61 56.72 20.83
CA PRO A 1098 86.80 57.39 19.82
C PRO A 1098 87.47 58.71 19.39
N GLN A 1099 87.87 58.81 18.13
CA GLN A 1099 88.20 60.11 17.51
C GLN A 1099 86.91 60.76 16.98
N PRO A 1100 86.75 62.09 17.08
CA PRO A 1100 85.59 62.79 16.52
C PRO A 1100 85.70 62.86 15.00
N LEU A 1101 84.72 62.29 14.29
CA LEU A 1101 84.59 62.39 12.84
C LEU A 1101 84.07 63.80 12.47
N GLN A 1102 84.98 64.66 12.02
CA GLN A 1102 84.65 65.70 11.07
C GLN A 1102 84.17 65.05 9.77
N THR A 1103 83.03 65.52 9.28
CA THR A 1103 82.55 65.32 7.92
C THR A 1103 83.54 65.97 6.95
N ILE A 1104 84.01 65.25 5.93
CA ILE A 1104 84.12 65.67 4.51
C ILE A 1104 84.76 64.50 3.70
N THR A 1105 83.94 63.99 2.78
CA THR A 1105 84.18 63.24 1.51
C THR A 1105 85.54 62.59 1.24
N ALA A 1106 85.51 61.27 1.02
CA ALA A 1106 86.65 60.40 0.78
C ALA A 1106 87.19 60.40 -0.68
N SER A 1107 88.52 60.36 -0.75
CA SER A 1107 89.37 60.19 -1.93
C SER A 1107 89.67 58.71 -2.25
N PRO A 1108 90.12 58.40 -3.48
CA PRO A 1108 90.57 57.09 -3.88
C PRO A 1108 92.10 56.99 -3.83
N SER A 1109 92.67 56.29 -2.84
CA SER A 1109 93.94 55.55 -2.94
C SER A 1109 94.41 55.15 -1.53
N ASP A 1110 94.31 53.86 -1.21
CA ASP A 1110 95.47 53.12 -0.70
C ASP A 1110 95.20 51.60 -0.77
N LEU A 1111 95.83 51.00 -1.78
CA LEU A 1111 95.93 49.58 -2.02
C LEU A 1111 96.82 48.94 -0.94
N GLY A 1112 96.22 48.27 0.03
CA GLY A 1112 96.93 47.38 0.96
C GLY A 1112 96.27 46.02 1.20
N PHE A 1113 95.01 45.84 0.78
CA PHE A 1113 94.22 44.64 1.14
C PHE A 1113 94.18 43.53 0.07
N PHE A 1114 94.78 43.77 -1.10
CA PHE A 1114 94.66 42.86 -2.26
C PHE A 1114 95.64 41.67 -2.26
N LEU A 1115 96.68 41.64 -1.41
CA LEU A 1115 97.63 40.51 -1.37
C LEU A 1115 97.22 39.35 -0.45
N GLY A 1116 96.45 39.60 0.62
CA GLY A 1116 96.02 38.54 1.56
C GLY A 1116 94.91 37.65 1.01
N PHE A 1117 94.01 38.21 0.20
CA PHE A 1117 92.88 37.49 -0.38
C PHE A 1117 93.31 36.52 -1.48
N TRP A 1118 94.39 36.81 -2.19
CA TRP A 1118 94.89 35.96 -3.27
C TRP A 1118 95.65 34.72 -2.77
N GLN A 1119 96.34 34.81 -1.62
CA GLN A 1119 96.95 33.64 -0.97
C GLN A 1119 95.92 32.68 -0.37
N PHE A 1120 94.75 33.19 0.06
CA PHE A 1120 93.66 32.33 0.54
C PHE A 1120 92.96 31.59 -0.61
N ALA A 1121 92.79 32.25 -1.76
CA ALA A 1121 92.19 31.63 -2.95
C ALA A 1121 93.08 30.56 -3.62
N GLN A 1122 94.40 30.53 -3.36
CA GLN A 1122 95.31 29.55 -3.94
C GLN A 1122 95.44 28.23 -3.13
N SER A 1123 94.98 28.18 -1.88
CA SER A 1123 95.15 26.99 -1.03
C SER A 1123 94.00 25.98 -1.06
N VAL A 1124 92.84 26.33 -1.65
CA VAL A 1124 91.70 25.41 -1.74
C VAL A 1124 91.47 25.00 -3.20
N LYS A 1125 92.09 23.88 -3.56
CA LYS A 1125 91.96 23.23 -4.85
C LYS A 1125 90.68 22.39 -4.90
N MET A 1126 89.88 22.66 -5.93
CA MET A 1126 88.93 21.76 -6.61
C MET A 1126 87.53 21.61 -6.01
N LYS A 1127 86.46 21.38 -6.79
CA LYS A 1127 86.18 21.44 -8.24
C LYS A 1127 84.66 21.24 -8.29
N ASP A 1128 83.86 22.29 -8.42
CA ASP A 1128 82.65 22.21 -9.24
C ASP A 1128 82.03 23.58 -9.50
N THR A 1129 81.57 23.76 -10.74
CA THR A 1129 81.39 25.04 -11.44
C THR A 1129 80.07 25.77 -11.11
N ARG A 1130 79.21 25.19 -10.29
CA ARG A 1130 77.87 25.75 -9.96
C ARG A 1130 77.89 26.85 -8.89
N VAL A 1131 78.99 27.00 -8.16
CA VAL A 1131 79.12 28.04 -7.10
C VAL A 1131 79.44 29.42 -7.69
N ILE A 1132 79.98 29.48 -8.90
CA ILE A 1132 80.32 30.74 -9.58
C ILE A 1132 79.07 31.41 -10.18
N GLU A 1133 78.06 30.63 -10.61
CA GLU A 1133 76.78 31.16 -11.10
C GLU A 1133 75.87 31.68 -9.96
N LEU A 1134 75.94 31.07 -8.77
CA LEU A 1134 75.19 31.51 -7.59
C LEU A 1134 75.71 32.82 -6.99
N LEU A 1135 77.00 33.10 -7.13
CA LEU A 1135 77.62 34.36 -6.71
C LEU A 1135 77.33 35.52 -7.68
N CYS A 1136 76.96 35.23 -8.94
CA CYS A 1136 76.55 36.24 -9.90
C CYS A 1136 75.06 36.61 -9.79
N LEU A 1137 74.19 35.70 -9.31
CA LEU A 1137 72.75 35.99 -9.16
C LEU A 1137 72.40 36.77 -7.88
N ALA A 1138 73.19 36.62 -6.81
CA ALA A 1138 72.94 37.32 -5.54
C ALA A 1138 73.15 38.85 -5.63
N ASN A 1139 73.89 39.32 -6.63
CA ASN A 1139 74.10 40.76 -6.87
C ASN A 1139 72.95 41.45 -7.62
N HIS A 1140 71.92 40.72 -8.08
CA HIS A 1140 70.84 41.32 -8.86
C HIS A 1140 69.52 41.52 -8.10
N VAL A 1141 69.39 41.03 -6.87
CA VAL A 1141 68.15 41.17 -6.05
C VAL A 1141 68.33 42.05 -4.80
N ALA A 1142 69.54 42.53 -4.51
CA ALA A 1142 69.78 43.58 -3.50
C ALA A 1142 69.54 45.02 -4.04
N LEU A 1143 68.67 45.13 -5.04
CA LEU A 1143 68.02 46.37 -5.50
C LEU A 1143 66.49 46.16 -5.43
N HIS A 1144 66.04 45.72 -4.25
CA HIS A 1144 64.73 46.08 -3.68
C HIS A 1144 64.75 46.01 -2.16
#